data_AF-A0A8C4P8D6-F1
#
_entry.id   AF-A0A8C4P8D6-F1
#
_cell.length_a   1.000
_cell.length_b   1.000
_cell.length_c   1.000
_cell.angle_alpha   90.00
_cell.angle_beta   90.00
_cell.angle_gamma   90.00
#
_symmetry.space_group_name_H-M   'P 1'
#
loop_
_entity.id
_entity.type
_entity.pdbx_description
1 polymer ?
#
loop_
_entity_poly.entity_id
_entity_poly.type
_entity_poly.pdbx_seq_one_letter_code
_entity_poly.pdbx_strand_id
1 'polypeptide(L)'
;MNKAKTSSEKSVSTSSRTMSLLSQLEKINSDSLAGQGDNARYVTSKILHLVQSQEKTRKEMTSKGSTGIEVILSTLENTRDPQTTLNILNILIELVSVGGGRRASVLVAKGGTQILLQLLLNVSKDSPPNEELMVLLHTLLAKIGPKDKKIGMKARINGALNISLNLVKQNLQNHRLILPCLQVLRVYSSNSVNAVSLGKNGVVELMFKIIGPFSKKNTSLMKVALDTLAALLKSKTNARRAVDRGYVHVLLTIYVDWHRHDSRHRYMLIRKGILQCIKSATNIKLGRKAFIDANGMKILYNTSQECLAVRTLDPLVNTSSLIMRKCFPKNRLPLPTIKSAFHFQLPVIPANGPVAQLYSLPPEVDDVVDESDDNDDAEAESEIETENEDDKDQHFKNDDIETDINKLKPRQELGRPIEELKIYEQFFLELSENFQECDLVSKEPKPFRSDANLGGPIVVPTAGEEHCAEARSSVKEMSLKESNSLLTEDYNIRPAFLELPKKDSNKDSSLHQQNDQRKLLPSCQCLSQEIVKGLDRITLQNSAKNEQYYGAGCVIKKENKSSLTALACSKPCEHVSPCGSSLFEASSVQLGKLCCTGVDSEEDDDSGSSSSGEQVMLEVSDVSPVHDSDLYIEMVKSTKSIPEYSEVAYPDYFGHIPPPFKEPILERPYGVQRTKISQDIERLIHQNDIIDRVVYDLDNSSYSVPEEADVLKFNSKFESGNLRKVIQIRKNEYDLILNSDINSNHYHQWFYFEVSGMKTGVGYRFNIINCEKSNSQFNYGMQPLMYSVQEALNSRPCWTRVGTDICYYKNHFSRSSIAAGGQKGKSYYTITFTVTFQHKDDVCYFAYHYPYTYSTLKMHLQRLESMHNPQQIYFRHDALCDTLAGNSCPLVTITAMPESNYYEHICQFRNRPYIFLSARVHPGETNASWVMKGTLEYLMSNNPSAQSLRESYIFKIIPMLNPDGVINGNHRCSLSGEDLNRQWQNPNPDLHPTIYHAKGLLQYLASIKRLPLVYCDYHGHSRKKNVFMYGCSIKETMWHTNVSASSCDLVEDPGYRALPKILSQTAPAFCMGSCSFVVEKSKESTARVVVWREIGVQRSYTMESTLCGCDQGKYKGLQIGTRELEEMGAKFCVGLLRLKRLASPLEYNLPSSLLDIENELIESSCKVTSPTTYVLDEDEPRFLEEVDYSAESNDDQDIELADNAGDYEATNQEDGLSDSESTRTLLS
;
A
#
# COMPACT_ATOMS: atom_id res chain seq x y z
N MET A 1 -44.12 -34.22 -20.17
CA MET A 1 -44.85 -35.36 -19.56
C MET A 1 -43.87 -36.29 -18.86
N ASN A 2 -44.26 -36.80 -17.69
CA ASN A 2 -43.80 -38.03 -17.01
C ASN A 2 -42.35 -38.54 -17.24
N LYS A 3 -41.52 -38.41 -16.21
CA LYS A 3 -41.26 -39.55 -15.29
C LYS A 3 -40.72 -39.06 -13.94
N ALA A 4 -41.54 -39.14 -12.90
CA ALA A 4 -41.07 -38.98 -11.53
C ALA A 4 -40.21 -40.20 -11.13
N LYS A 5 -39.09 -39.96 -10.44
CA LYS A 5 -38.28 -41.01 -9.82
C LYS A 5 -38.50 -40.96 -8.31
N THR A 6 -39.47 -41.74 -7.83
CA THR A 6 -39.77 -41.90 -6.41
C THR A 6 -38.63 -42.63 -5.69
N SER A 7 -37.69 -41.89 -5.10
CA SER A 7 -36.83 -42.42 -4.04
C SER A 7 -37.66 -42.56 -2.77
N SER A 8 -37.82 -43.78 -2.27
CA SER A 8 -38.70 -44.05 -1.14
C SER A 8 -38.16 -43.48 0.17
N GLU A 9 -39.05 -42.87 0.95
CA GLU A 9 -38.85 -42.70 2.39
C GLU A 9 -38.79 -44.09 3.04
N LYS A 10 -37.58 -44.64 3.17
CA LYS A 10 -37.35 -45.74 4.10
C LYS A 10 -37.44 -45.19 5.51
N SER A 11 -38.62 -45.33 6.11
CA SER A 11 -38.84 -45.12 7.53
C SER A 11 -37.90 -46.03 8.34
N VAL A 12 -36.83 -45.45 8.88
CA VAL A 12 -35.86 -46.17 9.73
C VAL A 12 -36.47 -46.32 11.13
N SER A 13 -37.45 -47.23 11.23
CA SER A 13 -38.14 -47.60 12.47
C SER A 13 -37.28 -48.49 13.38
N THR A 14 -36.05 -48.07 13.66
CA THR A 14 -35.25 -48.63 14.77
C THR A 14 -35.42 -47.74 15.99
N SER A 15 -36.27 -48.18 16.93
CA SER A 15 -36.38 -47.58 18.27
C SER A 15 -35.02 -47.67 18.97
N SER A 16 -34.25 -46.59 18.95
CA SER A 16 -32.98 -46.56 19.65
C SER A 16 -33.22 -46.56 21.15
N ARG A 17 -32.30 -47.17 21.88
CA ARG A 17 -32.34 -47.18 23.35
C ARG A 17 -32.33 -45.75 23.92
N THR A 18 -31.69 -44.81 23.20
CA THR A 18 -31.71 -43.37 23.47
C THR A 18 -33.13 -42.81 23.42
N MET A 19 -33.83 -42.97 22.30
CA MET A 19 -35.16 -42.39 22.08
C MET A 19 -36.22 -42.99 23.01
N SER A 20 -36.10 -44.29 23.33
CA SER A 20 -36.97 -44.93 24.33
C SER A 20 -36.78 -44.34 25.74
N LEU A 21 -35.55 -44.06 26.16
CA LEU A 21 -35.25 -43.43 27.45
C LEU A 21 -35.64 -41.95 27.47
N LEU A 22 -35.49 -41.23 26.36
CA LEU A 22 -35.96 -39.84 26.24
C LEU A 22 -37.48 -39.74 26.33
N SER A 23 -38.24 -40.60 25.63
CA SER A 23 -39.71 -40.61 25.74
C SER A 23 -40.21 -41.07 27.13
N GLN A 24 -39.43 -41.88 27.86
CA GLN A 24 -39.69 -42.14 29.29
C GLN A 24 -39.50 -40.87 30.13
N LEU A 25 -38.41 -40.13 29.90
CA LEU A 25 -38.10 -38.89 30.63
C LEU A 25 -39.11 -37.75 30.33
N GLU A 26 -39.55 -37.64 29.08
CA GLU A 26 -40.58 -36.70 28.62
C GLU A 26 -41.93 -36.93 29.32
N LYS A 27 -42.30 -38.20 29.56
CA LYS A 27 -43.48 -38.57 30.37
C LYS A 27 -43.30 -38.22 31.85
N ILE A 28 -42.12 -38.50 32.42
CA ILE A 28 -41.78 -38.11 33.80
C ILE A 28 -41.87 -36.58 33.99
N ASN A 29 -41.51 -35.78 32.97
CA ASN A 29 -41.68 -34.32 33.00
C ASN A 29 -43.15 -33.87 32.94
N SER A 30 -44.04 -34.69 32.38
CA SER A 30 -45.45 -34.33 32.14
C SER A 30 -46.36 -34.64 33.34
N ASP A 31 -46.08 -35.70 34.08
CA ASP A 31 -46.89 -36.15 35.22
C ASP A 31 -46.46 -35.46 36.53
N SER A 32 -47.17 -34.42 36.96
CA SER A 32 -46.86 -33.60 38.16
C SER A 32 -47.10 -34.28 39.51
N LEU A 33 -46.98 -35.61 39.60
CA LEU A 33 -47.22 -36.41 40.80
C LEU A 33 -45.94 -36.59 41.64
N ALA A 34 -46.01 -36.15 42.90
CA ALA A 34 -44.90 -36.20 43.85
C ALA A 34 -44.54 -37.64 44.28
N GLY A 35 -43.70 -38.30 43.49
CA GLY A 35 -43.19 -39.65 43.79
C GLY A 35 -42.15 -40.22 42.81
N GLN A 36 -41.97 -39.65 41.61
CA GLN A 36 -41.18 -40.28 40.54
C GLN A 36 -39.64 -40.09 40.63
N GLY A 37 -39.11 -39.63 41.78
CA GLY A 37 -37.69 -39.25 41.92
C GLY A 37 -36.69 -40.36 41.54
N ASP A 38 -36.90 -41.59 42.01
CA ASP A 38 -35.99 -42.70 41.72
C ASP A 38 -36.05 -43.18 40.26
N ASN A 39 -37.21 -43.05 39.61
CA ASN A 39 -37.33 -43.31 38.17
C ASN A 39 -36.57 -42.24 37.36
N ALA A 40 -36.68 -40.96 37.73
CA ALA A 40 -35.93 -39.88 37.09
C ALA A 40 -34.41 -40.07 37.25
N ARG A 41 -33.94 -40.44 38.46
CA ARG A 41 -32.53 -40.80 38.74
C ARG A 41 -32.08 -41.98 37.88
N TYR A 42 -32.87 -43.05 37.80
CA TYR A 42 -32.54 -44.24 37.02
C TYR A 42 -32.45 -43.95 35.51
N VAL A 43 -33.46 -43.29 34.94
CA VAL A 43 -33.51 -42.96 33.50
C VAL A 43 -32.36 -42.02 33.14
N THR A 44 -32.14 -40.94 33.89
CA THR A 44 -31.02 -40.01 33.63
C THR A 44 -29.65 -40.67 33.82
N SER A 45 -29.48 -41.58 34.78
CA SER A 45 -28.25 -42.37 34.93
C SER A 45 -27.99 -43.29 33.72
N LYS A 46 -29.03 -43.94 33.17
CA LYS A 46 -28.89 -44.75 31.95
C LYS A 46 -28.60 -43.89 30.71
N ILE A 47 -29.19 -42.71 30.59
CA ILE A 47 -28.86 -41.76 29.50
C ILE A 47 -27.41 -41.29 29.63
N LEU A 48 -26.95 -40.90 30.83
CA LEU A 48 -25.56 -40.48 31.09
C LEU A 48 -24.56 -41.55 30.67
N HIS A 49 -24.77 -42.81 31.06
CA HIS A 49 -23.90 -43.92 30.66
C HIS A 49 -23.84 -44.09 29.13
N LEU A 50 -24.98 -43.99 28.42
CA LEU A 50 -24.99 -44.07 26.94
C LEU A 50 -24.30 -42.87 26.30
N VAL A 51 -24.53 -41.66 26.81
CA VAL A 51 -23.92 -40.41 26.34
C VAL A 51 -22.40 -40.40 26.54
N GLN A 52 -21.88 -40.98 27.63
CA GLN A 52 -20.44 -41.16 27.85
C GLN A 52 -19.84 -42.24 26.92
N SER A 53 -20.52 -43.37 26.74
CA SER A 53 -19.95 -44.53 26.04
C SER A 53 -20.19 -44.59 24.52
N GLN A 54 -21.12 -43.79 23.96
CA GLN A 54 -21.55 -43.94 22.55
C GLN A 54 -21.64 -42.60 21.79
N GLU A 55 -20.70 -42.35 20.87
CA GLU A 55 -20.75 -41.18 19.97
C GLU A 55 -22.01 -41.18 19.08
N LYS A 56 -22.56 -42.36 18.75
CA LYS A 56 -23.84 -42.46 18.02
C LYS A 56 -24.98 -41.78 18.80
N THR A 57 -25.10 -42.05 20.10
CA THR A 57 -26.06 -41.41 20.99
C THR A 57 -25.85 -39.89 21.03
N ARG A 58 -24.60 -39.42 21.11
CA ARG A 58 -24.30 -37.97 21.10
C ARG A 58 -24.66 -37.30 19.77
N LYS A 59 -24.47 -37.96 18.62
CA LYS A 59 -24.94 -37.49 17.30
C LYS A 59 -26.46 -37.49 17.19
N GLU A 60 -27.12 -38.53 17.70
CA GLU A 60 -28.58 -38.71 17.68
C GLU A 60 -29.32 -37.69 18.55
N MET A 61 -28.78 -37.35 19.72
CA MET A 61 -29.35 -36.32 20.62
C MET A 61 -29.12 -34.87 20.13
N THR A 62 -28.27 -34.66 19.11
CA THR A 62 -27.86 -33.33 18.62
C THR A 62 -28.10 -33.11 17.13
N SER A 63 -28.83 -34.01 16.47
CA SER A 63 -29.20 -33.90 15.05
C SER A 63 -30.33 -32.89 14.82
N LYS A 64 -30.40 -32.34 13.60
CA LYS A 64 -31.53 -31.49 13.18
C LYS A 64 -32.83 -32.32 13.24
N GLY A 65 -33.80 -31.87 14.03
CA GLY A 65 -35.08 -32.57 14.25
C GLY A 65 -35.15 -33.46 15.50
N SER A 66 -34.05 -33.58 16.27
CA SER A 66 -34.07 -34.32 17.54
C SER A 66 -34.59 -33.46 18.71
N THR A 67 -35.59 -33.96 19.45
CA THR A 67 -36.08 -33.36 20.69
C THR A 67 -35.18 -33.64 21.90
N GLY A 68 -34.09 -34.39 21.73
CA GLY A 68 -33.27 -34.89 22.83
C GLY A 68 -32.66 -33.81 23.74
N ILE A 69 -32.29 -32.64 23.21
CA ILE A 69 -31.87 -31.50 24.02
C ILE A 69 -33.05 -30.86 24.76
N GLU A 70 -34.22 -30.77 24.12
CA GLU A 70 -35.40 -30.10 24.68
C GLU A 70 -35.98 -30.88 25.86
N VAL A 71 -36.08 -32.21 25.74
CA VAL A 71 -36.49 -33.09 26.84
C VAL A 71 -35.52 -32.96 28.03
N ILE A 72 -34.21 -32.98 27.78
CA ILE A 72 -33.19 -32.88 28.84
C ILE A 72 -33.20 -31.50 29.52
N LEU A 73 -33.41 -30.42 28.78
CA LEU A 73 -33.59 -29.07 29.34
C LEU A 73 -34.89 -28.93 30.14
N SER A 74 -36.00 -29.48 29.62
CA SER A 74 -37.29 -29.53 30.32
C SER A 74 -37.21 -30.30 31.65
N THR A 75 -36.47 -31.41 31.69
CA THR A 75 -36.22 -32.13 32.96
C THR A 75 -35.38 -31.30 33.93
N LEU A 76 -34.39 -30.55 33.42
CA LEU A 76 -33.52 -29.70 34.24
C LEU A 76 -34.29 -28.52 34.89
N GLU A 77 -35.28 -27.98 34.18
CA GLU A 77 -36.13 -26.89 34.65
C GLU A 77 -37.18 -27.34 35.68
N ASN A 78 -37.74 -28.54 35.50
CA ASN A 78 -38.81 -29.06 36.36
C ASN A 78 -38.29 -29.86 37.58
N THR A 79 -37.09 -30.43 37.53
CA THR A 79 -36.57 -31.25 38.64
C THR A 79 -36.13 -30.42 39.85
N ARG A 80 -36.39 -30.98 41.05
CA ARG A 80 -35.81 -30.51 42.32
C ARG A 80 -34.92 -31.56 42.99
N ASP A 81 -34.65 -32.68 42.30
CA ASP A 81 -33.82 -33.75 42.83
C ASP A 81 -32.33 -33.52 42.51
N PRO A 82 -31.44 -33.37 43.52
CA PRO A 82 -30.03 -33.05 43.27
C PRO A 82 -29.31 -34.09 42.42
N GLN A 83 -29.63 -35.38 42.57
CA GLN A 83 -28.95 -36.43 41.79
C GLN A 83 -29.37 -36.43 40.32
N THR A 84 -30.66 -36.21 40.05
CA THR A 84 -31.19 -36.00 38.69
C THR A 84 -30.57 -34.76 38.05
N THR A 85 -30.43 -33.65 38.79
CA THR A 85 -29.73 -32.44 38.34
C THR A 85 -28.26 -32.74 38.00
N LEU A 86 -27.52 -33.44 38.89
CA LEU A 86 -26.13 -33.85 38.65
C LEU A 86 -26.00 -34.73 37.39
N ASN A 87 -26.89 -35.70 37.21
CA ASN A 87 -26.89 -36.56 36.02
C ASN A 87 -27.07 -35.75 34.73
N ILE A 88 -28.02 -34.80 34.71
CA ILE A 88 -28.31 -33.95 33.55
C ILE A 88 -27.17 -32.99 33.23
N LEU A 89 -26.58 -32.33 34.24
CA LEU A 89 -25.45 -31.44 34.01
C LEU A 89 -24.25 -32.20 33.40
N ASN A 90 -24.00 -33.43 33.84
CA ASN A 90 -22.96 -34.27 33.23
C ASN A 90 -23.31 -34.72 31.79
N ILE A 91 -24.58 -35.04 31.50
CA ILE A 91 -25.07 -35.30 30.13
C ILE A 91 -24.77 -34.09 29.22
N LEU A 92 -25.16 -32.89 29.64
CA LEU A 92 -24.98 -31.66 28.86
C LEU A 92 -23.50 -31.30 28.68
N ILE A 93 -22.67 -31.49 29.72
CA ILE A 93 -21.21 -31.28 29.61
C ILE A 93 -20.60 -32.24 28.59
N GLU A 94 -20.97 -33.52 28.58
CA GLU A 94 -20.43 -34.51 27.66
C GLU A 94 -20.89 -34.25 26.21
N LEU A 95 -22.19 -33.93 26.01
CA LEU A 95 -22.75 -33.53 24.71
C LEU A 95 -22.07 -32.31 24.09
N VAL A 96 -21.59 -31.36 24.91
CA VAL A 96 -20.87 -30.16 24.43
C VAL A 96 -19.35 -30.38 24.33
N SER A 97 -18.79 -31.38 25.01
CA SER A 97 -17.35 -31.65 25.00
C SER A 97 -16.89 -32.34 23.72
N VAL A 98 -17.65 -33.32 23.24
CA VAL A 98 -17.35 -34.00 21.97
C VAL A 98 -18.13 -33.32 20.85
N GLY A 99 -17.51 -33.01 19.71
CA GLY A 99 -18.16 -32.36 18.56
C GLY A 99 -18.20 -30.82 18.58
N GLY A 100 -17.60 -30.20 19.61
CA GLY A 100 -17.21 -28.79 19.62
C GLY A 100 -18.33 -27.76 19.46
N GLY A 101 -17.96 -26.58 18.93
CA GLY A 101 -18.80 -25.38 18.93
C GLY A 101 -20.19 -25.52 18.29
N ARG A 102 -20.37 -26.46 17.36
CA ARG A 102 -21.68 -26.72 16.72
C ARG A 102 -22.72 -27.23 17.72
N ARG A 103 -22.36 -28.15 18.61
CA ARG A 103 -23.29 -28.67 19.64
C ARG A 103 -23.61 -27.62 20.71
N ALA A 104 -22.64 -26.78 21.06
CA ALA A 104 -22.86 -25.61 21.93
C ALA A 104 -23.91 -24.65 21.33
N SER A 105 -23.79 -24.29 20.04
CA SER A 105 -24.77 -23.41 19.38
C SER A 105 -26.20 -23.99 19.34
N VAL A 106 -26.37 -25.30 19.17
CA VAL A 106 -27.70 -25.94 19.25
C VAL A 106 -28.28 -25.83 20.66
N LEU A 107 -27.48 -26.06 21.70
CA LEU A 107 -27.92 -25.96 23.09
C LEU A 107 -28.29 -24.50 23.49
N VAL A 108 -27.56 -23.52 22.94
CA VAL A 108 -27.90 -22.08 23.06
C VAL A 108 -29.21 -21.75 22.33
N ALA A 109 -29.39 -22.24 21.10
CA ALA A 109 -30.60 -22.01 20.30
C ALA A 109 -31.87 -22.63 20.91
N LYS A 110 -31.73 -23.70 21.71
CA LYS A 110 -32.81 -24.29 22.52
C LYS A 110 -32.96 -23.65 23.91
N GLY A 111 -32.40 -22.46 24.14
CA GLY A 111 -32.58 -21.68 25.36
C GLY A 111 -31.75 -22.10 26.57
N GLY A 112 -30.87 -23.09 26.44
CA GLY A 112 -30.17 -23.73 27.57
C GLY A 112 -29.39 -22.77 28.47
N THR A 113 -28.85 -21.67 27.92
CA THR A 113 -28.17 -20.64 28.72
C THR A 113 -29.09 -20.01 29.77
N GLN A 114 -30.35 -19.72 29.43
CA GLN A 114 -31.29 -19.05 30.34
C GLN A 114 -31.67 -19.99 31.50
N ILE A 115 -31.97 -21.25 31.19
CA ILE A 115 -32.29 -22.29 32.19
C ILE A 115 -31.10 -22.48 33.15
N LEU A 116 -29.88 -22.55 32.64
CA LEU A 116 -28.67 -22.73 33.47
C LEU A 116 -28.35 -21.51 34.36
N LEU A 117 -28.62 -20.29 33.89
CA LEU A 117 -28.47 -19.08 34.71
C LEU A 117 -29.55 -19.01 35.81
N GLN A 118 -30.78 -19.42 35.52
CA GLN A 118 -31.87 -19.49 36.50
C GLN A 118 -31.63 -20.59 37.55
N LEU A 119 -31.11 -21.74 37.13
CA LEU A 119 -30.72 -22.83 38.03
C LEU A 119 -29.54 -22.41 38.93
N LEU A 120 -28.54 -21.71 38.40
CA LEU A 120 -27.45 -21.12 39.17
C LEU A 120 -27.96 -20.13 40.23
N LEU A 121 -28.94 -19.27 39.89
CA LEU A 121 -29.60 -18.39 40.87
C LEU A 121 -30.32 -19.20 41.96
N ASN A 122 -30.97 -20.31 41.62
CA ASN A 122 -31.67 -21.13 42.61
C ASN A 122 -30.70 -21.87 43.55
N VAL A 123 -29.69 -22.58 43.03
CA VAL A 123 -28.66 -23.29 43.83
C VAL A 123 -27.84 -22.32 44.70
N SER A 124 -27.72 -21.05 44.30
CA SER A 124 -27.02 -20.03 45.11
C SER A 124 -27.75 -19.57 46.39
N LYS A 125 -29.03 -19.95 46.56
CA LYS A 125 -29.83 -19.62 47.75
C LYS A 125 -29.68 -20.65 48.86
N ASP A 126 -29.18 -21.84 48.54
CA ASP A 126 -28.88 -22.88 49.52
C ASP A 126 -27.66 -22.48 50.36
N SER A 127 -27.69 -22.78 51.66
CA SER A 127 -26.65 -22.37 52.62
C SER A 127 -26.19 -23.55 53.48
N PRO A 128 -24.97 -24.10 53.26
CA PRO A 128 -24.02 -23.73 52.20
C PRO A 128 -24.49 -24.20 50.80
N PRO A 129 -24.09 -23.50 49.72
CA PRO A 129 -24.40 -23.94 48.36
C PRO A 129 -23.60 -25.19 47.98
N ASN A 130 -24.21 -26.10 47.22
CA ASN A 130 -23.58 -27.36 46.81
C ASN A 130 -22.40 -27.10 45.84
N GLU A 131 -21.16 -27.36 46.30
CA GLU A 131 -19.95 -27.13 45.50
C GLU A 131 -19.92 -27.90 44.18
N GLU A 132 -20.43 -29.13 44.13
CA GLU A 132 -20.36 -29.96 42.92
C GLU A 132 -21.34 -29.48 41.85
N LEU A 133 -22.58 -29.14 42.24
CA LEU A 133 -23.52 -28.46 41.35
C LEU A 133 -22.93 -27.13 40.85
N MET A 134 -22.31 -26.34 41.73
CA MET A 134 -21.67 -25.07 41.36
C MET A 134 -20.52 -25.25 40.36
N VAL A 135 -19.65 -26.25 40.55
CA VAL A 135 -18.56 -26.58 39.61
C VAL A 135 -19.12 -26.96 38.24
N LEU A 136 -20.13 -27.84 38.19
CA LEU A 136 -20.70 -28.32 36.93
C LEU A 136 -21.48 -27.21 36.18
N LEU A 137 -22.27 -26.41 36.89
CA LEU A 137 -23.00 -25.27 36.32
C LEU A 137 -22.05 -24.26 35.66
N HIS A 138 -21.00 -23.83 36.36
CA HIS A 138 -20.03 -22.89 35.78
C HIS A 138 -19.22 -23.54 34.65
N THR A 139 -18.87 -24.84 34.75
CA THR A 139 -18.18 -25.57 33.68
C THR A 139 -19.00 -25.62 32.38
N LEU A 140 -20.32 -25.82 32.49
CA LEU A 140 -21.22 -25.85 31.34
C LEU A 140 -21.45 -24.45 30.77
N LEU A 141 -21.71 -23.45 31.62
CA LEU A 141 -21.83 -22.04 31.22
C LEU A 141 -20.56 -21.52 30.51
N ALA A 142 -19.37 -21.93 30.97
CA ALA A 142 -18.10 -21.59 30.34
C ALA A 142 -17.93 -22.20 28.94
N LYS A 143 -18.51 -23.39 28.68
CA LYS A 143 -18.45 -24.08 27.39
C LYS A 143 -19.46 -23.55 26.37
N ILE A 144 -20.69 -23.25 26.79
CA ILE A 144 -21.74 -22.76 25.88
C ILE A 144 -21.68 -21.24 25.65
N GLY A 145 -21.26 -20.49 26.66
CA GLY A 145 -21.36 -19.03 26.66
C GLY A 145 -20.65 -18.30 25.52
N PRO A 146 -19.47 -18.74 25.02
CA PRO A 146 -18.84 -18.16 23.83
C PRO A 146 -19.68 -18.26 22.54
N LYS A 147 -20.76 -19.04 22.51
CA LYS A 147 -21.69 -19.14 21.37
C LYS A 147 -23.05 -18.46 21.63
N ASP A 148 -23.22 -17.77 22.76
CA ASP A 148 -24.42 -16.98 23.08
C ASP A 148 -24.07 -15.50 23.19
N LYS A 149 -24.20 -14.75 22.08
CA LYS A 149 -23.90 -13.30 22.04
C LYS A 149 -24.66 -12.48 23.10
N LYS A 150 -25.80 -12.98 23.62
CA LYS A 150 -26.60 -12.29 24.65
C LYS A 150 -26.36 -12.81 26.09
N ILE A 151 -25.38 -13.71 26.33
CA ILE A 151 -25.11 -14.25 27.67
C ILE A 151 -24.77 -13.18 28.71
N GLY A 152 -24.01 -12.14 28.34
CA GLY A 152 -23.67 -11.04 29.25
C GLY A 152 -24.93 -10.33 29.78
N MET A 153 -25.86 -9.99 28.88
CA MET A 153 -27.15 -9.39 29.24
C MET A 153 -27.99 -10.34 30.11
N LYS A 154 -28.11 -11.61 29.72
CA LYS A 154 -28.84 -12.64 30.48
C LYS A 154 -28.27 -12.80 31.90
N ALA A 155 -26.95 -12.90 32.06
CA ALA A 155 -26.30 -13.09 33.35
C ALA A 155 -26.43 -11.87 34.29
N ARG A 156 -26.59 -10.67 33.72
CA ARG A 156 -26.90 -9.44 34.45
C ARG A 156 -28.35 -9.43 34.94
N ILE A 157 -29.32 -9.75 34.07
CA ILE A 157 -30.76 -9.76 34.40
C ILE A 157 -31.08 -10.82 35.45
N ASN A 158 -30.53 -12.04 35.32
CA ASN A 158 -30.75 -13.14 36.26
C ASN A 158 -29.86 -13.05 37.53
N GLY A 159 -29.12 -11.96 37.76
CA GLY A 159 -28.25 -11.77 38.94
C GLY A 159 -26.99 -12.67 39.02
N ALA A 160 -26.86 -13.67 38.13
CA ALA A 160 -25.78 -14.66 38.08
C ALA A 160 -24.35 -14.07 38.11
N LEU A 161 -24.16 -12.87 37.56
CA LEU A 161 -22.89 -12.14 37.55
C LEU A 161 -22.31 -11.94 38.97
N ASN A 162 -23.15 -11.63 39.96
CA ASN A 162 -22.72 -11.44 41.35
C ASN A 162 -22.46 -12.77 42.08
N ILE A 163 -23.18 -13.84 41.71
CA ILE A 163 -23.00 -15.18 42.28
C ILE A 163 -21.62 -15.72 41.89
N SER A 164 -21.30 -15.72 40.59
CA SER A 164 -20.00 -16.15 40.07
C SER A 164 -18.83 -15.38 40.72
N LEU A 165 -19.02 -14.08 40.97
CA LEU A 165 -18.05 -13.24 41.65
C LEU A 165 -17.87 -13.59 43.13
N ASN A 166 -18.95 -13.72 43.89
CA ASN A 166 -18.89 -13.96 45.33
C ASN A 166 -18.26 -15.33 45.64
N LEU A 167 -18.52 -16.34 44.81
CA LEU A 167 -17.87 -17.65 44.92
C LEU A 167 -16.33 -17.54 44.80
N VAL A 168 -15.82 -16.78 43.83
CA VAL A 168 -14.36 -16.55 43.68
C VAL A 168 -13.80 -15.73 44.84
N LYS A 169 -14.51 -14.71 45.33
CA LYS A 169 -14.08 -13.89 46.49
C LYS A 169 -13.96 -14.71 47.78
N GLN A 170 -14.89 -15.64 48.02
CA GLN A 170 -14.96 -16.43 49.24
C GLN A 170 -14.00 -17.64 49.22
N ASN A 171 -13.82 -18.28 48.07
CA ASN A 171 -13.19 -19.59 47.97
C ASN A 171 -11.80 -19.57 47.33
N LEU A 172 -10.98 -18.54 47.60
CA LEU A 172 -9.68 -18.30 46.94
C LEU A 172 -8.64 -19.44 47.01
N GLN A 173 -8.84 -20.45 47.86
CA GLN A 173 -7.97 -21.66 47.94
C GLN A 173 -8.56 -22.88 47.19
N ASN A 174 -9.84 -22.87 46.82
CA ASN A 174 -10.52 -23.99 46.14
C ASN A 174 -10.40 -23.86 44.62
N HIS A 175 -9.23 -24.23 44.07
CA HIS A 175 -8.96 -24.11 42.64
C HIS A 175 -9.96 -24.87 41.74
N ARG A 176 -10.60 -25.95 42.23
CA ARG A 176 -11.63 -26.72 41.49
C ARG A 176 -12.88 -25.87 41.23
N LEU A 177 -13.28 -25.04 42.19
CA LEU A 177 -14.41 -24.11 42.07
C LEU A 177 -14.03 -22.82 41.32
N ILE A 178 -12.85 -22.23 41.61
CA ILE A 178 -12.44 -20.96 41.00
C ILE A 178 -12.31 -21.08 39.48
N LEU A 179 -11.67 -22.15 38.98
CA LEU A 179 -11.31 -22.29 37.55
C LEU A 179 -12.52 -22.09 36.59
N PRO A 180 -13.65 -22.82 36.74
CA PRO A 180 -14.82 -22.60 35.89
C PRO A 180 -15.50 -21.25 36.17
N CYS A 181 -15.52 -20.76 37.42
CA CYS A 181 -16.06 -19.43 37.71
C CYS A 181 -15.29 -18.31 36.98
N LEU A 182 -13.96 -18.37 36.87
CA LEU A 182 -13.17 -17.40 36.10
C LEU A 182 -13.42 -17.48 34.60
N GLN A 183 -13.62 -18.70 34.06
CA GLN A 183 -14.00 -18.88 32.65
C GLN A 183 -15.36 -18.24 32.36
N VAL A 184 -16.33 -18.39 33.26
CA VAL A 184 -17.64 -17.73 33.18
C VAL A 184 -17.50 -16.20 33.29
N LEU A 185 -16.73 -15.69 34.25
CA LEU A 185 -16.49 -14.24 34.39
C LEU A 185 -15.81 -13.64 33.15
N ARG A 186 -14.89 -14.36 32.49
CA ARG A 186 -14.30 -13.96 31.20
C ARG A 186 -15.37 -13.80 30.12
N VAL A 187 -16.28 -14.77 30.03
CA VAL A 187 -17.40 -14.73 29.07
C VAL A 187 -18.39 -13.63 29.39
N TYR A 188 -18.70 -13.37 30.66
CA TYR A 188 -19.53 -12.23 31.05
C TYR A 188 -18.89 -10.87 30.71
N SER A 189 -17.55 -10.82 30.70
CA SER A 189 -16.75 -9.62 30.40
C SER A 189 -16.59 -9.30 28.92
N SER A 190 -17.15 -10.11 28.00
CA SER A 190 -17.22 -9.74 26.57
C SER A 190 -18.18 -8.58 26.32
N ASN A 191 -19.16 -8.37 27.21
CA ASN A 191 -20.02 -7.19 27.21
C ASN A 191 -19.37 -6.06 28.02
N SER A 192 -19.22 -4.87 27.40
CA SER A 192 -18.55 -3.71 27.98
C SER A 192 -19.16 -3.29 29.32
N VAL A 193 -20.48 -3.15 29.40
CA VAL A 193 -21.21 -2.75 30.63
C VAL A 193 -20.96 -3.74 31.78
N ASN A 194 -20.94 -5.05 31.49
CA ASN A 194 -20.58 -6.06 32.48
C ASN A 194 -19.11 -5.96 32.92
N ALA A 195 -18.17 -5.76 31.98
CA ALA A 195 -16.77 -5.56 32.32
C ALA A 195 -16.58 -4.34 33.25
N VAL A 196 -17.25 -3.21 32.95
CA VAL A 196 -17.28 -2.01 33.81
C VAL A 196 -17.86 -2.34 35.20
N SER A 197 -18.95 -3.11 35.27
CA SER A 197 -19.61 -3.50 36.52
C SER A 197 -18.72 -4.42 37.38
N LEU A 198 -18.12 -5.44 36.78
CA LEU A 198 -17.15 -6.34 37.44
C LEU A 198 -15.93 -5.55 37.94
N GLY A 199 -15.44 -4.59 37.16
CA GLY A 199 -14.39 -3.65 37.57
C GLY A 199 -14.76 -2.84 38.80
N LYS A 200 -15.94 -2.19 38.82
CA LYS A 200 -16.47 -1.48 39.99
C LYS A 200 -16.59 -2.38 41.23
N ASN A 201 -16.86 -3.67 41.05
CA ASN A 201 -16.97 -4.66 42.12
C ASN A 201 -15.63 -5.29 42.56
N GLY A 202 -14.49 -4.74 42.12
CA GLY A 202 -13.14 -5.11 42.57
C GLY A 202 -12.55 -6.37 41.92
N VAL A 203 -13.04 -6.75 40.72
CA VAL A 203 -12.55 -7.96 40.03
C VAL A 203 -11.14 -7.79 39.49
N VAL A 204 -10.74 -6.57 39.11
CA VAL A 204 -9.38 -6.29 38.65
C VAL A 204 -8.38 -6.58 39.77
N GLU A 205 -8.58 -6.02 40.97
CA GLU A 205 -7.76 -6.32 42.15
C GLU A 205 -7.84 -7.80 42.56
N LEU A 206 -8.97 -8.48 42.34
CA LEU A 206 -9.12 -9.91 42.61
C LEU A 206 -8.28 -10.77 41.65
N MET A 207 -8.15 -10.39 40.37
CA MET A 207 -7.27 -11.09 39.43
C MET A 207 -5.81 -10.97 39.86
N PHE A 208 -5.36 -9.77 40.29
CA PHE A 208 -4.00 -9.61 40.82
C PHE A 208 -3.75 -10.37 42.13
N LYS A 209 -4.78 -10.65 42.95
CA LYS A 209 -4.68 -11.57 44.10
C LYS A 209 -4.55 -13.05 43.72
N ILE A 210 -5.10 -13.46 42.58
CA ILE A 210 -5.01 -14.84 42.06
C ILE A 210 -3.72 -15.06 41.26
N ILE A 211 -3.24 -14.02 40.58
CA ILE A 211 -1.99 -14.02 39.79
C ILE A 211 -0.76 -13.81 40.71
N GLY A 212 -0.89 -12.99 41.76
CA GLY A 212 0.20 -12.62 42.68
C GLY A 212 0.97 -13.75 43.41
N PRO A 213 0.36 -14.89 43.82
CA PRO A 213 1.10 -15.99 44.45
C PRO A 213 1.85 -16.85 43.41
N PHE A 214 2.79 -16.23 42.69
CA PHE A 214 3.49 -16.76 41.50
C PHE A 214 3.94 -18.22 41.65
N SER A 215 3.18 -19.13 41.06
CA SER A 215 3.32 -20.57 41.32
C SER A 215 3.14 -21.42 40.07
N LYS A 216 4.18 -22.21 39.77
CA LYS A 216 4.18 -23.22 38.70
C LYS A 216 3.26 -24.42 38.99
N LYS A 217 2.59 -24.47 40.15
CA LYS A 217 1.68 -25.57 40.55
C LYS A 217 0.29 -25.49 39.90
N ASN A 218 -0.23 -24.31 39.58
CA ASN A 218 -1.61 -24.10 39.10
C ASN A 218 -1.65 -23.30 37.78
N THR A 219 -0.89 -23.75 36.78
CA THR A 219 -0.67 -23.03 35.50
C THR A 219 -1.93 -22.86 34.66
N SER A 220 -2.89 -23.79 34.74
CA SER A 220 -4.21 -23.67 34.10
C SER A 220 -5.03 -22.52 34.69
N LEU A 221 -5.05 -22.40 36.02
CA LEU A 221 -5.71 -21.31 36.73
C LEU A 221 -5.05 -19.96 36.42
N MET A 222 -3.71 -19.92 36.41
CA MET A 222 -2.94 -18.73 36.01
C MET A 222 -3.29 -18.25 34.61
N LYS A 223 -3.31 -19.15 33.62
CA LYS A 223 -3.71 -18.81 32.24
C LYS A 223 -5.12 -18.23 32.20
N VAL A 224 -6.10 -18.90 32.81
CA VAL A 224 -7.50 -18.43 32.80
C VAL A 224 -7.63 -17.07 33.51
N ALA A 225 -6.96 -16.84 34.65
CA ALA A 225 -6.99 -15.56 35.33
C ALA A 225 -6.43 -14.41 34.47
N LEU A 226 -5.37 -14.67 33.68
CA LEU A 226 -4.83 -13.73 32.70
C LEU A 226 -5.79 -13.50 31.52
N ASP A 227 -6.39 -14.56 30.96
CA ASP A 227 -7.41 -14.43 29.91
C ASP A 227 -8.63 -13.61 30.40
N THR A 228 -9.06 -13.80 31.65
CA THR A 228 -10.15 -13.04 32.30
C THR A 228 -9.75 -11.58 32.53
N LEU A 229 -8.52 -11.34 33.01
CA LEU A 229 -7.99 -9.98 33.20
C LEU A 229 -7.88 -9.23 31.87
N ALA A 230 -7.33 -9.86 30.82
CA ALA A 230 -7.21 -9.27 29.50
C ALA A 230 -8.55 -8.85 28.89
N ALA A 231 -9.60 -9.65 29.09
CA ALA A 231 -10.97 -9.33 28.69
C ALA A 231 -11.54 -8.14 29.50
N LEU A 232 -11.39 -8.15 30.83
CA LEU A 232 -11.81 -7.03 31.68
C LEU A 232 -11.12 -5.71 31.29
N LEU A 233 -9.83 -5.77 30.92
CA LEU A 233 -9.03 -4.62 30.51
C LEU A 233 -9.37 -4.09 29.11
N LYS A 234 -10.20 -4.76 28.28
CA LYS A 234 -10.73 -4.15 27.04
C LYS A 234 -11.52 -2.86 27.33
N SER A 235 -12.18 -2.76 28.50
CA SER A 235 -12.88 -1.52 28.89
C SER A 235 -11.89 -0.41 29.30
N LYS A 236 -11.95 0.76 28.64
CA LYS A 236 -11.16 1.95 28.97
C LYS A 236 -11.19 2.29 30.48
N THR A 237 -12.34 2.11 31.14
CA THR A 237 -12.47 2.36 32.60
C THR A 237 -11.73 1.36 33.49
N ASN A 238 -11.57 0.11 33.05
CA ASN A 238 -10.83 -0.92 33.77
C ASN A 238 -9.33 -0.82 33.52
N ALA A 239 -8.92 -0.49 32.29
CA ALA A 239 -7.55 -0.12 31.99
C ALA A 239 -7.10 1.03 32.89
N ARG A 240 -7.90 2.09 33.04
CA ARG A 240 -7.62 3.21 33.97
C ARG A 240 -7.48 2.73 35.42
N ARG A 241 -8.43 1.94 35.94
CA ARG A 241 -8.33 1.34 37.30
C ARG A 241 -7.02 0.55 37.50
N ALA A 242 -6.59 -0.22 36.51
CA ALA A 242 -5.35 -1.00 36.62
C ALA A 242 -4.09 -0.12 36.57
N VAL A 243 -4.08 0.91 35.73
CA VAL A 243 -3.02 1.92 35.65
C VAL A 243 -2.87 2.67 36.97
N ASP A 244 -3.98 3.12 37.56
CA ASP A 244 -4.00 3.91 38.79
C ASP A 244 -3.58 3.09 40.03
N ARG A 245 -3.62 1.75 39.93
CA ARG A 245 -3.10 0.80 40.93
C ARG A 245 -1.63 0.42 40.69
N GLY A 246 -0.98 0.96 39.66
CA GLY A 246 0.40 0.62 39.27
C GLY A 246 0.56 -0.75 38.61
N TYR A 247 -0.53 -1.42 38.23
CA TYR A 247 -0.49 -2.83 37.82
C TYR A 247 0.21 -3.08 36.47
N VAL A 248 0.45 -2.06 35.64
CA VAL A 248 1.24 -2.20 34.40
C VAL A 248 2.69 -2.60 34.71
N HIS A 249 3.32 -1.99 35.72
CA HIS A 249 4.66 -2.36 36.18
C HIS A 249 4.69 -3.76 36.80
N VAL A 250 3.61 -4.15 37.50
CA VAL A 250 3.45 -5.51 38.04
C VAL A 250 3.38 -6.54 36.91
N LEU A 251 2.57 -6.31 35.87
CA LEU A 251 2.48 -7.20 34.69
C LEU A 251 3.84 -7.35 33.98
N LEU A 252 4.59 -6.26 33.79
CA LEU A 252 5.94 -6.30 33.22
C LEU A 252 6.91 -7.13 34.07
N THR A 253 6.88 -6.97 35.39
CA THR A 253 7.70 -7.76 36.33
C THR A 253 7.39 -9.25 36.24
N ILE A 254 6.10 -9.60 36.19
CA ILE A 254 5.63 -10.99 36.05
C ILE A 254 6.05 -11.58 34.70
N TYR A 255 5.96 -10.81 33.62
CA TYR A 255 6.39 -11.25 32.28
C TYR A 255 7.90 -11.56 32.24
N VAL A 256 8.74 -10.71 32.82
CA VAL A 256 10.19 -10.93 32.90
C VAL A 256 10.54 -12.17 33.73
N ASP A 257 9.86 -12.40 34.87
CA ASP A 257 10.09 -13.60 35.68
C ASP A 257 9.72 -14.89 34.92
N TRP A 258 8.54 -14.95 34.30
CA TRP A 258 8.14 -16.10 33.49
C TRP A 258 9.05 -16.32 32.28
N HIS A 259 9.57 -15.25 31.66
CA HIS A 259 10.50 -15.37 30.54
C HIS A 259 11.82 -16.01 30.96
N ARG A 260 12.46 -15.51 32.03
CA ARG A 260 13.71 -16.05 32.58
C ARG A 260 13.56 -17.49 33.07
N HIS A 261 12.40 -17.83 33.61
CA HIS A 261 12.15 -19.12 34.24
C HIS A 261 11.41 -20.16 33.36
N ASP A 262 11.21 -19.88 32.07
CA ASP A 262 10.62 -20.79 31.07
C ASP A 262 11.55 -21.06 29.87
N SER A 263 12.79 -21.49 30.18
CA SER A 263 13.81 -21.91 29.22
C SER A 263 13.48 -23.18 28.41
N ARG A 264 12.30 -23.78 28.62
CA ARG A 264 11.74 -24.87 27.78
C ARG A 264 10.42 -24.47 27.10
N HIS A 265 10.02 -23.21 27.21
CA HIS A 265 8.85 -22.59 26.56
C HIS A 265 7.50 -23.28 26.86
N ARG A 266 7.41 -24.04 27.96
CA ARG A 266 6.23 -24.83 28.36
C ARG A 266 5.10 -23.97 28.93
N TYR A 267 5.38 -22.70 29.16
CA TYR A 267 4.47 -21.70 29.73
C TYR A 267 4.31 -20.48 28.80
N MET A 268 4.64 -20.63 27.51
CA MET A 268 4.41 -19.65 26.44
C MET A 268 3.00 -19.03 26.49
N LEU A 269 1.94 -19.81 26.76
CA LEU A 269 0.57 -19.30 26.85
C LEU A 269 0.35 -18.36 28.05
N ILE A 270 1.09 -18.53 29.15
CA ILE A 270 1.08 -17.60 30.29
C ILE A 270 1.79 -16.31 29.90
N ARG A 271 2.96 -16.39 29.22
CA ARG A 271 3.64 -15.23 28.63
C ARG A 271 2.73 -14.45 27.68
N LYS A 272 2.00 -15.14 26.78
CA LYS A 272 1.02 -14.50 25.86
C LYS A 272 -0.13 -13.84 26.63
N GLY A 273 -0.66 -14.49 27.67
CA GLY A 273 -1.73 -13.93 28.51
C GLY A 273 -1.32 -12.63 29.22
N ILE A 274 -0.07 -12.55 29.73
CA ILE A 274 0.46 -11.33 30.35
C ILE A 274 0.64 -10.22 29.30
N LEU A 275 1.22 -10.54 28.13
CA LEU A 275 1.33 -9.57 27.04
C LEU A 275 -0.06 -9.08 26.58
N GLN A 276 -1.07 -9.94 26.50
CA GLN A 276 -2.43 -9.52 26.14
C GLN A 276 -3.05 -8.59 27.20
N CYS A 277 -2.78 -8.79 28.49
CA CYS A 277 -3.17 -7.84 29.54
C CYS A 277 -2.51 -6.46 29.33
N ILE A 278 -1.24 -6.44 28.91
CA ILE A 278 -0.52 -5.21 28.58
C ILE A 278 -1.10 -4.58 27.29
N LYS A 279 -1.35 -5.33 26.20
CA LYS A 279 -2.03 -4.84 24.98
C LYS A 279 -3.32 -4.10 25.35
N SER A 280 -4.21 -4.74 26.10
CA SER A 280 -5.46 -4.12 26.57
C SER A 280 -5.24 -2.87 27.43
N ALA A 281 -4.28 -2.88 28.38
CA ALA A 281 -3.99 -1.71 29.21
C ALA A 281 -3.42 -0.52 28.39
N THR A 282 -2.63 -0.81 27.35
CA THR A 282 -2.04 0.20 26.44
C THR A 282 -3.01 0.77 25.40
N ASN A 283 -4.27 0.33 25.38
CA ASN A 283 -5.32 0.95 24.57
C ASN A 283 -5.73 2.35 25.06
N ILE A 284 -5.29 2.79 26.25
CA ILE A 284 -5.49 4.17 26.74
C ILE A 284 -4.16 4.91 26.88
N LYS A 285 -4.15 6.21 26.56
CA LYS A 285 -2.98 7.12 26.64
C LYS A 285 -2.22 7.03 27.96
N LEU A 286 -2.94 6.95 29.07
CA LEU A 286 -2.39 6.82 30.43
C LEU A 286 -1.74 5.45 30.70
N GLY A 287 -2.23 4.39 30.07
CA GLY A 287 -1.63 3.05 30.14
C GLY A 287 -0.39 2.93 29.28
N ARG A 288 -0.35 3.60 28.12
CA ARG A 288 0.88 3.77 27.33
C ARG A 288 1.95 4.52 28.11
N LYS A 289 1.59 5.65 28.73
CA LYS A 289 2.50 6.38 29.62
C LYS A 289 3.02 5.48 30.76
N ALA A 290 2.14 4.79 31.48
CA ALA A 290 2.56 3.89 32.57
C ALA A 290 3.43 2.71 32.10
N PHE A 291 3.27 2.25 30.85
CA PHE A 291 4.14 1.25 30.24
C PHE A 291 5.54 1.82 29.89
N ILE A 292 5.61 3.03 29.32
CA ILE A 292 6.87 3.72 29.01
C ILE A 292 7.62 4.07 30.30
N ASP A 293 6.94 4.69 31.27
CA ASP A 293 7.49 5.07 32.58
C ASP A 293 8.01 3.83 33.35
N ALA A 294 7.43 2.66 33.14
CA ALA A 294 7.88 1.37 33.69
C ALA A 294 8.99 0.68 32.87
N ASN A 295 9.64 1.40 31.93
CA ASN A 295 10.68 0.91 31.02
C ASN A 295 10.23 -0.26 30.11
N GLY A 296 8.92 -0.33 29.81
CA GLY A 296 8.30 -1.42 29.07
C GLY A 296 8.86 -1.61 27.65
N MET A 297 9.25 -0.52 26.97
CA MET A 297 9.86 -0.58 25.64
C MET A 297 11.14 -1.42 25.64
N LYS A 298 12.09 -1.12 26.54
CA LYS A 298 13.37 -1.85 26.63
C LYS A 298 13.18 -3.28 27.12
N ILE A 299 12.23 -3.50 28.03
CA ILE A 299 11.87 -4.85 28.51
C ILE A 299 11.37 -5.68 27.32
N LEU A 300 10.32 -5.24 26.62
CA LEU A 300 9.73 -6.02 25.54
C LEU A 300 10.71 -6.20 24.37
N TYR A 301 11.48 -5.18 23.99
CA TYR A 301 12.51 -5.30 22.96
C TYR A 301 13.52 -6.39 23.30
N ASN A 302 14.15 -6.36 24.49
CA ASN A 302 15.12 -7.38 24.91
C ASN A 302 14.49 -8.79 24.87
N THR A 303 13.30 -8.98 25.45
CA THR A 303 12.65 -10.29 25.45
C THR A 303 12.23 -10.78 24.05
N SER A 304 11.99 -9.86 23.11
CA SER A 304 11.71 -10.19 21.72
C SER A 304 12.98 -10.68 21.03
N GLN A 305 14.12 -10.00 21.21
CA GLN A 305 15.42 -10.42 20.67
C GLN A 305 15.79 -11.84 21.14
N GLU A 306 15.63 -12.12 22.45
CA GLU A 306 15.82 -13.46 23.03
C GLU A 306 14.88 -14.55 22.44
N CYS A 307 13.79 -14.17 21.78
CA CYS A 307 12.83 -15.09 21.15
C CYS A 307 12.98 -15.23 19.63
N LEU A 308 13.67 -14.33 18.92
CA LEU A 308 13.70 -14.29 17.44
C LEU A 308 14.21 -15.57 16.78
N ALA A 309 15.11 -16.31 17.45
CA ALA A 309 15.67 -17.55 16.92
C ALA A 309 14.69 -18.74 16.90
N VAL A 310 13.49 -18.60 17.49
CA VAL A 310 12.57 -19.72 17.75
C VAL A 310 11.16 -19.39 17.23
N ARG A 311 10.83 -19.81 16.00
CA ARG A 311 9.53 -19.54 15.34
C ARG A 311 8.30 -19.87 16.18
N THR A 312 8.35 -20.90 17.04
CA THR A 312 7.21 -21.21 17.93
C THR A 312 6.91 -20.12 18.97
N LEU A 313 7.80 -19.12 19.13
CA LEU A 313 7.62 -17.94 19.97
C LEU A 313 7.15 -16.70 19.20
N ASP A 314 6.98 -16.77 17.88
CA ASP A 314 6.51 -15.65 17.04
C ASP A 314 5.25 -14.97 17.61
N PRO A 315 4.23 -15.66 18.15
CA PRO A 315 3.08 -15.00 18.78
C PRO A 315 3.42 -14.10 19.98
N LEU A 316 4.56 -14.32 20.67
CA LEU A 316 5.04 -13.45 21.75
C LEU A 316 5.76 -12.23 21.18
N VAL A 317 6.57 -12.42 20.13
CA VAL A 317 7.27 -11.32 19.44
C VAL A 317 6.25 -10.40 18.78
N ASN A 318 5.28 -10.93 18.03
CA ASN A 318 4.25 -10.14 17.34
C ASN A 318 3.39 -9.33 18.33
N THR A 319 2.94 -9.94 19.43
CA THR A 319 2.21 -9.21 20.50
C THR A 319 3.08 -8.11 21.12
N SER A 320 4.37 -8.39 21.34
CA SER A 320 5.31 -7.42 21.93
C SER A 320 5.59 -6.25 20.98
N SER A 321 5.83 -6.51 19.69
CA SER A 321 6.00 -5.49 18.66
C SER A 321 4.77 -4.60 18.52
N LEU A 322 3.56 -5.17 18.59
CA LEU A 322 2.32 -4.40 18.53
C LEU A 322 2.16 -3.47 19.76
N ILE A 323 2.51 -3.94 20.97
CA ILE A 323 2.53 -3.11 22.18
C ILE A 323 3.57 -1.99 22.06
N MET A 324 4.79 -2.32 21.62
CA MET A 324 5.87 -1.34 21.48
C MET A 324 5.55 -0.28 20.41
N ARG A 325 4.99 -0.68 19.26
CA ARG A 325 4.48 0.25 18.25
C ARG A 325 3.37 1.14 18.78
N LYS A 326 2.38 0.56 19.47
CA LYS A 326 1.28 1.32 20.10
C LYS A 326 1.79 2.33 21.11
N CYS A 327 2.88 2.03 21.82
CA CYS A 327 3.52 2.90 22.80
C CYS A 327 4.70 3.72 22.26
N PHE A 328 4.97 3.70 20.95
CA PHE A 328 6.02 4.50 20.35
C PHE A 328 5.56 5.99 20.30
N PRO A 329 6.43 6.97 20.59
CA PRO A 329 6.06 8.38 20.49
C PRO A 329 5.60 8.77 19.07
N LYS A 330 4.36 9.27 18.96
CA LYS A 330 3.85 9.91 17.73
C LYS A 330 4.63 11.21 17.50
N ASN A 331 5.36 11.31 16.39
CA ASN A 331 6.17 12.48 16.02
C ASN A 331 5.53 13.22 14.83
N ARG A 332 5.96 14.47 14.59
CA ARG A 332 5.76 15.17 13.29
C ARG A 332 6.90 14.83 12.34
N LEU A 333 6.70 15.05 11.03
CA LEU A 333 7.82 15.05 10.09
C LEU A 333 8.80 16.19 10.46
N PRO A 334 10.13 16.02 10.29
CA PRO A 334 11.13 17.05 10.60
C PRO A 334 11.23 18.11 9.48
N LEU A 335 10.09 18.73 9.17
CA LEU A 335 9.90 19.84 8.22
C LEU A 335 9.38 21.09 8.95
N PRO A 336 9.62 22.31 8.44
CA PRO A 336 9.01 23.53 8.96
C PRO A 336 7.50 23.62 8.64
N THR A 337 7.06 23.09 7.50
CA THR A 337 5.65 22.94 7.12
C THR A 337 5.46 21.72 6.22
N ILE A 338 4.24 21.17 6.22
CA ILE A 338 3.76 20.13 5.31
C ILE A 338 3.38 20.67 3.91
N LYS A 339 3.27 21.99 3.72
CA LYS A 339 3.13 22.62 2.39
C LYS A 339 4.39 22.37 1.57
N SER A 340 4.24 22.27 0.24
CA SER A 340 5.36 22.08 -0.70
C SER A 340 6.47 23.13 -0.50
N ALA A 341 7.72 22.74 -0.74
CA ALA A 341 8.86 23.66 -0.73
C ALA A 341 8.81 24.70 -1.86
N PHE A 342 7.95 24.49 -2.87
CA PHE A 342 7.71 25.42 -3.97
C PHE A 342 6.26 25.92 -3.94
N HIS A 343 6.08 27.23 -4.12
CA HIS A 343 4.77 27.89 -4.21
C HIS A 343 4.54 28.40 -5.64
N PHE A 344 3.31 28.28 -6.13
CA PHE A 344 2.90 28.88 -7.41
C PHE A 344 1.66 29.74 -7.22
N GLN A 345 1.74 31.03 -7.56
CA GLN A 345 0.64 31.95 -7.37
C GLN A 345 -0.45 31.74 -8.44
N LEU A 346 -1.64 31.31 -8.02
CA LEU A 346 -2.75 31.06 -8.94
C LEU A 346 -3.31 32.34 -9.56
N PRO A 347 -3.75 32.31 -10.84
CA PRO A 347 -4.40 33.46 -11.50
C PRO A 347 -5.77 33.77 -10.89
N VAL A 348 -6.47 32.74 -10.41
CA VAL A 348 -7.75 32.82 -9.69
C VAL A 348 -7.66 31.88 -8.48
N ILE A 349 -7.95 32.35 -7.28
CA ILE A 349 -8.03 31.49 -6.09
C ILE A 349 -9.42 30.81 -6.09
N PRO A 350 -9.51 29.47 -5.98
CA PRO A 350 -10.79 28.77 -5.87
C PRO A 350 -11.62 29.29 -4.68
N ALA A 351 -12.94 29.44 -4.86
CA ALA A 351 -13.83 29.93 -3.80
C ALA A 351 -14.03 28.92 -2.64
N ASN A 352 -13.82 27.63 -2.91
CA ASN A 352 -13.99 26.51 -1.97
C ASN A 352 -12.96 25.40 -2.29
N GLY A 353 -12.83 24.43 -1.38
CA GLY A 353 -11.99 23.23 -1.58
C GLY A 353 -10.63 23.28 -0.87
N PRO A 354 -9.81 22.22 -0.98
CA PRO A 354 -8.55 22.08 -0.22
C PRO A 354 -7.55 23.21 -0.50
N VAL A 355 -7.48 23.66 -1.75
CA VAL A 355 -6.59 24.76 -2.19
C VAL A 355 -7.04 26.10 -1.58
N ALA A 356 -8.35 26.38 -1.55
CA ALA A 356 -8.90 27.57 -0.91
C ALA A 356 -8.59 27.62 0.60
N GLN A 357 -8.62 26.45 1.26
CA GLN A 357 -8.20 26.30 2.65
C GLN A 357 -6.68 26.53 2.80
N LEU A 358 -5.86 25.98 1.91
CA LEU A 358 -4.40 26.17 1.91
C LEU A 358 -3.98 27.65 1.82
N TYR A 359 -4.70 28.44 1.01
CA TYR A 359 -4.50 29.88 0.82
C TYR A 359 -5.07 30.76 1.95
N SER A 360 -5.90 30.22 2.84
CA SER A 360 -6.53 30.97 3.95
C SER A 360 -5.99 30.59 5.35
N LEU A 361 -5.12 29.59 5.43
CA LEU A 361 -4.42 29.22 6.67
C LEU A 361 -3.31 30.23 7.03
N PRO A 362 -3.19 30.66 8.30
CA PRO A 362 -2.08 31.50 8.76
C PRO A 362 -0.70 30.84 8.54
N PRO A 363 0.39 31.61 8.35
CA PRO A 363 1.67 31.06 7.90
C PRO A 363 2.38 30.06 8.83
N GLU A 364 2.03 30.01 10.13
CA GLU A 364 2.92 29.46 11.17
C GLU A 364 2.49 28.12 11.79
N VAL A 365 1.32 27.54 11.47
CA VAL A 365 0.83 26.30 12.12
C VAL A 365 0.01 25.35 11.23
N ASP A 366 0.58 24.83 10.14
CA ASP A 366 -0.08 23.83 9.26
C ASP A 366 -0.15 22.40 9.84
N ASP A 367 0.79 22.05 10.73
CA ASP A 367 0.88 20.73 11.36
C ASP A 367 0.74 20.86 12.88
N VAL A 368 -0.37 20.36 13.41
CA VAL A 368 -0.60 20.13 14.84
C VAL A 368 -0.77 18.62 15.02
N VAL A 369 -0.05 18.04 15.99
CA VAL A 369 -0.29 16.63 16.37
C VAL A 369 -1.71 16.55 16.91
N ASP A 370 -2.56 15.74 16.30
CA ASP A 370 -3.94 15.57 16.77
C ASP A 370 -3.97 14.75 18.06
N GLU A 371 -3.89 15.47 19.18
CA GLU A 371 -3.95 14.95 20.55
C GLU A 371 -5.33 14.37 20.94
N SER A 372 -6.37 14.53 20.10
CA SER A 372 -7.74 14.05 20.38
C SER A 372 -7.98 12.57 20.00
N ASP A 373 -7.07 11.97 19.23
CA ASP A 373 -7.11 10.63 18.61
C ASP A 373 -7.08 9.41 19.58
N ASP A 374 -7.62 9.52 20.79
CA ASP A 374 -7.52 8.47 21.83
C ASP A 374 -8.62 8.50 22.91
N ASN A 375 -9.21 9.68 23.18
CA ASN A 375 -10.10 9.86 24.32
C ASN A 375 -11.59 9.82 23.96
N ASP A 376 -11.97 10.29 22.78
CA ASP A 376 -13.34 10.78 22.53
C ASP A 376 -14.30 9.76 21.86
N ASP A 377 -13.96 8.45 21.87
CA ASP A 377 -14.92 7.36 21.61
C ASP A 377 -15.98 7.21 22.74
N ALA A 378 -16.51 8.31 23.25
CA ALA A 378 -17.56 8.33 24.27
C ALA A 378 -18.96 8.15 23.64
N GLU A 379 -19.12 8.46 22.35
CA GLU A 379 -20.41 8.46 21.65
C GLU A 379 -20.63 7.22 20.78
N ALA A 380 -19.58 6.41 20.55
CA ALA A 380 -19.61 5.18 19.74
C ALA A 380 -20.32 3.97 20.43
N GLU A 381 -20.73 4.06 21.70
CA GLU A 381 -21.60 3.05 22.35
C GLU A 381 -23.11 3.36 22.22
N SER A 382 -23.51 4.34 21.39
CA SER A 382 -24.92 4.71 21.16
C SER A 382 -25.54 4.23 19.83
N GLU A 383 -24.74 3.94 18.80
CA GLU A 383 -25.22 3.71 17.43
C GLU A 383 -25.54 2.24 17.09
N ILE A 384 -26.07 1.47 18.06
CA ILE A 384 -26.65 0.14 17.81
C ILE A 384 -27.96 0.00 18.62
N GLU A 385 -29.04 -0.41 17.94
CA GLU A 385 -30.43 -0.56 18.43
C GLU A 385 -31.39 0.67 18.30
N THR A 386 -31.31 1.45 17.21
CA THR A 386 -32.51 2.06 16.59
C THR A 386 -32.51 1.95 15.06
N GLU A 387 -32.79 0.76 14.54
CA GLU A 387 -33.47 0.63 13.23
C GLU A 387 -34.91 1.14 13.40
N ASN A 388 -35.15 2.44 13.18
CA ASN A 388 -36.47 3.08 12.99
C ASN A 388 -36.29 4.62 12.89
N GLU A 389 -36.01 5.15 11.69
CA GLU A 389 -36.31 6.55 11.36
C GLU A 389 -37.29 6.61 10.19
N ASP A 390 -38.58 6.39 10.51
CA ASP A 390 -39.68 6.89 9.67
C ASP A 390 -39.87 8.40 9.94
N ASP A 391 -40.09 9.15 8.86
CA ASP A 391 -40.70 10.48 8.79
C ASP A 391 -40.31 11.57 9.82
N LYS A 392 -39.32 12.40 9.43
CA LYS A 392 -39.43 13.85 9.60
C LYS A 392 -39.06 14.61 8.33
N ASP A 393 -40.08 15.12 7.66
CA ASP A 393 -39.98 15.93 6.43
C ASP A 393 -38.99 17.10 6.52
N GLN A 394 -37.86 16.97 5.84
CA GLN A 394 -37.34 18.06 5.00
C GLN A 394 -37.00 17.53 3.62
N HIS A 395 -37.50 18.22 2.59
CA HIS A 395 -37.74 17.67 1.24
C HIS A 395 -36.48 17.58 0.37
N PHE A 396 -35.42 16.94 0.86
CA PHE A 396 -34.23 16.64 0.06
C PHE A 396 -34.56 15.63 -1.04
N LYS A 397 -34.10 15.92 -2.27
CA LYS A 397 -34.25 15.03 -3.41
C LYS A 397 -33.24 13.89 -3.31
N ASN A 398 -33.58 12.70 -3.82
CA ASN A 398 -32.65 11.58 -3.95
C ASN A 398 -31.50 11.97 -4.89
N ASP A 399 -30.42 12.55 -4.32
CA ASP A 399 -29.35 13.15 -5.12
C ASP A 399 -28.21 12.18 -5.48
N ASP A 400 -28.54 10.90 -5.55
CA ASP A 400 -27.60 9.84 -5.85
C ASP A 400 -27.61 9.42 -7.33
N ILE A 401 -26.46 8.99 -7.84
CA ILE A 401 -26.22 8.60 -9.24
C ILE A 401 -26.22 7.08 -9.41
N GLU A 402 -25.93 6.34 -8.34
CA GLU A 402 -25.91 4.88 -8.32
C GLU A 402 -27.35 4.30 -8.27
N THR A 403 -28.35 5.15 -8.02
CA THR A 403 -29.78 4.82 -8.00
C THR A 403 -30.65 5.59 -9.02
N ASP A 404 -30.30 6.82 -9.45
CA ASP A 404 -31.06 7.54 -10.49
C ASP A 404 -30.51 7.28 -11.91
N ILE A 405 -31.20 6.37 -12.62
CA ILE A 405 -30.93 6.00 -14.02
C ILE A 405 -30.87 7.24 -14.94
N ASN A 406 -31.60 8.33 -14.63
CA ASN A 406 -31.63 9.52 -15.46
C ASN A 406 -30.35 10.38 -15.35
N LYS A 407 -29.55 10.20 -14.29
CA LYS A 407 -28.21 10.82 -14.14
C LYS A 407 -27.10 10.02 -14.83
N LEU A 408 -27.33 8.73 -15.08
CA LEU A 408 -26.44 7.85 -15.85
C LEU A 408 -26.69 7.93 -17.37
N LYS A 409 -27.88 8.36 -17.81
CA LYS A 409 -28.17 8.58 -19.24
C LYS A 409 -27.27 9.68 -19.84
N PRO A 410 -26.85 9.56 -21.11
CA PRO A 410 -26.13 10.63 -21.80
C PRO A 410 -26.92 11.94 -21.84
N ARG A 411 -26.25 13.06 -21.55
CA ARG A 411 -26.83 14.41 -21.68
C ARG A 411 -26.80 14.84 -23.16
N GLN A 412 -27.89 15.42 -23.64
CA GLN A 412 -28.01 15.84 -25.05
C GLN A 412 -27.44 17.24 -25.33
N GLU A 413 -27.12 18.02 -24.29
CA GLU A 413 -26.56 19.36 -24.42
C GLU A 413 -25.05 19.34 -24.19
N LEU A 414 -24.28 19.82 -25.19
CA LEU A 414 -22.81 19.80 -25.18
C LEU A 414 -22.18 20.81 -24.21
N GLY A 415 -22.97 21.60 -23.48
CA GLY A 415 -22.50 22.54 -22.44
C GLY A 415 -21.83 23.82 -22.92
N ARG A 416 -21.45 23.92 -24.21
CA ARG A 416 -20.97 25.16 -24.87
C ARG A 416 -21.69 25.32 -26.24
N PRO A 417 -22.03 26.55 -26.67
CA PRO A 417 -22.60 26.80 -28.00
C PRO A 417 -21.57 26.57 -29.12
N ILE A 418 -22.04 26.31 -30.34
CA ILE A 418 -21.18 26.08 -31.51
C ILE A 418 -20.32 27.31 -31.84
N GLU A 419 -20.79 28.52 -31.55
CA GLU A 419 -20.06 29.78 -31.70
C GLU A 419 -18.75 29.81 -30.88
N GLU A 420 -18.79 29.36 -29.63
CA GLU A 420 -17.59 29.24 -28.77
C GLU A 420 -16.68 28.10 -29.24
N LEU A 421 -17.26 27.01 -29.76
CA LEU A 421 -16.51 25.84 -30.20
C LEU A 421 -15.76 26.05 -31.52
N LYS A 422 -16.09 27.08 -32.32
CA LYS A 422 -15.38 27.40 -33.57
C LYS A 422 -13.89 27.68 -33.38
N ILE A 423 -13.45 28.09 -32.18
CA ILE A 423 -12.01 28.27 -31.88
C ILE A 423 -11.19 26.97 -32.03
N TYR A 424 -11.86 25.80 -32.03
CA TYR A 424 -11.22 24.51 -32.21
C TYR A 424 -11.13 24.07 -33.68
N GLU A 425 -11.82 24.74 -34.62
CA GLU A 425 -11.84 24.40 -36.06
C GLU A 425 -10.43 24.38 -36.66
N GLN A 426 -9.56 25.30 -36.22
CA GLN A 426 -8.14 25.36 -36.62
C GLN A 426 -7.36 24.06 -36.33
N PHE A 427 -7.77 23.25 -35.35
CA PHE A 427 -7.12 21.97 -35.02
C PHE A 427 -7.61 20.81 -35.88
N PHE A 428 -8.52 21.03 -36.84
CA PHE A 428 -9.10 19.99 -37.70
C PHE A 428 -8.97 20.32 -39.20
N LEU A 429 -7.81 20.84 -39.60
CA LEU A 429 -7.52 21.15 -41.02
C LEU A 429 -7.61 19.92 -41.92
N GLU A 430 -7.41 18.71 -41.37
CA GLU A 430 -7.67 17.43 -42.05
C GLU A 430 -9.11 17.27 -42.60
N LEU A 431 -10.06 18.13 -42.21
CA LEU A 431 -11.43 18.17 -42.76
C LEU A 431 -11.59 19.17 -43.93
N SER A 432 -10.69 20.14 -44.10
CA SER A 432 -10.79 21.26 -45.04
C SER A 432 -9.63 21.40 -46.02
N GLU A 433 -8.48 20.80 -45.73
CA GLU A 433 -7.23 20.93 -46.48
C GLU A 433 -7.31 20.30 -47.87
N ASN A 434 -6.82 21.01 -48.89
CA ASN A 434 -7.07 20.69 -50.30
C ASN A 434 -5.89 20.01 -51.02
N PHE A 435 -4.76 19.78 -50.35
CA PHE A 435 -3.59 19.02 -50.84
C PHE A 435 -2.95 19.48 -52.17
N GLN A 436 -3.28 20.69 -52.65
CA GLN A 436 -2.85 21.19 -53.96
C GLN A 436 -1.34 21.46 -54.08
N GLU A 437 -0.66 21.70 -52.96
CA GLU A 437 0.80 21.93 -52.90
C GLU A 437 1.60 20.64 -52.64
N CYS A 438 0.91 19.53 -52.37
CA CYS A 438 1.56 18.22 -52.23
C CYS A 438 1.80 17.60 -53.61
N ASP A 439 3.06 17.50 -54.01
CA ASP A 439 3.48 16.94 -55.30
C ASP A 439 3.46 15.39 -55.31
N LEU A 440 2.29 14.82 -54.98
CA LEU A 440 1.99 13.39 -54.70
C LEU A 440 2.31 12.41 -55.85
N VAL A 441 2.88 12.89 -56.95
CA VAL A 441 3.17 12.14 -58.18
C VAL A 441 4.68 11.95 -58.41
N SER A 442 5.55 12.66 -57.67
CA SER A 442 7.00 12.63 -57.87
C SER A 442 7.74 11.66 -56.93
N LYS A 443 8.59 10.78 -57.50
CA LYS A 443 9.36 9.75 -56.78
C LYS A 443 10.87 10.07 -56.67
N GLU A 444 11.23 11.28 -56.26
CA GLU A 444 12.63 11.60 -55.91
C GLU A 444 12.73 12.44 -54.61
N PRO A 445 13.46 11.97 -53.58
CA PRO A 445 13.69 12.76 -52.38
C PRO A 445 14.80 13.81 -52.61
N LYS A 446 14.50 15.08 -52.31
CA LYS A 446 15.51 16.15 -52.30
C LYS A 446 16.09 16.34 -50.89
N PRO A 447 17.42 16.48 -50.73
CA PRO A 447 18.02 16.75 -49.43
C PRO A 447 17.82 18.22 -49.03
N PHE A 448 17.41 18.46 -47.78
CA PHE A 448 17.39 19.79 -47.17
C PHE A 448 18.72 20.12 -46.48
N ARG A 449 18.99 21.42 -46.29
CA ARG A 449 20.15 21.92 -45.52
C ARG A 449 19.70 22.45 -44.16
N SER A 450 20.54 22.27 -43.15
CA SER A 450 20.43 22.93 -41.86
C SER A 450 21.33 24.17 -41.82
N ASP A 451 20.75 25.33 -41.50
CA ASP A 451 21.50 26.51 -41.10
C ASP A 451 21.61 26.52 -39.57
N ALA A 452 22.84 26.39 -39.06
CA ALA A 452 23.14 26.43 -37.63
C ALA A 452 24.02 27.65 -37.30
N ASN A 453 23.64 28.42 -36.29
CA ASN A 453 24.44 29.51 -35.73
C ASN A 453 24.73 29.23 -34.25
N LEU A 454 25.99 29.35 -33.85
CA LEU A 454 26.49 28.87 -32.56
C LEU A 454 26.23 29.84 -31.41
N GLY A 455 26.04 29.30 -30.20
CA GLY A 455 25.95 30.08 -28.98
C GLY A 455 26.24 29.30 -27.69
N GLY A 456 27.48 29.43 -27.17
CA GLY A 456 27.85 29.19 -25.77
C GLY A 456 27.89 27.74 -25.25
N PRO A 457 29.00 27.25 -24.66
CA PRO A 457 29.01 25.97 -23.97
C PRO A 457 28.28 26.04 -22.62
N ILE A 458 27.53 24.99 -22.30
CA ILE A 458 27.00 24.71 -20.95
C ILE A 458 27.81 23.54 -20.38
N VAL A 459 28.14 23.58 -19.09
CA VAL A 459 28.99 22.57 -18.45
C VAL A 459 28.15 21.37 -18.01
N VAL A 460 28.46 20.19 -18.56
CA VAL A 460 27.96 18.91 -18.05
C VAL A 460 28.85 18.46 -16.88
N PRO A 461 28.29 18.10 -15.72
CA PRO A 461 29.09 17.55 -14.62
C PRO A 461 29.80 16.26 -15.03
N THR A 462 31.12 16.25 -14.91
CA THR A 462 31.99 15.08 -15.08
C THR A 462 32.82 14.88 -13.83
N ALA A 463 33.14 13.63 -13.48
CA ALA A 463 33.95 13.34 -12.31
C ALA A 463 35.35 13.95 -12.47
N GLY A 464 35.76 14.78 -11.50
CA GLY A 464 36.93 15.63 -11.65
C GLY A 464 38.27 14.90 -11.47
N GLU A 465 39.22 15.19 -12.37
CA GLU A 465 40.64 14.94 -12.12
C GLU A 465 41.27 16.11 -11.34
N GLU A 466 42.29 15.82 -10.52
CA GLU A 466 42.86 16.77 -9.56
C GLU A 466 43.79 17.81 -10.20
N HIS A 467 43.63 19.09 -9.85
CA HIS A 467 44.58 20.15 -10.20
C HIS A 467 45.81 20.15 -9.26
N CYS A 468 47.01 20.21 -9.85
CA CYS A 468 48.26 20.56 -9.15
C CYS A 468 48.65 22.05 -9.40
N ALA A 469 49.54 22.61 -8.58
CA ALA A 469 49.60 24.05 -8.33
C ALA A 469 50.92 24.77 -8.71
N GLU A 470 50.87 26.12 -8.65
CA GLU A 470 51.97 27.10 -8.82
C GLU A 470 52.50 27.28 -10.28
N ALA A 471 53.00 28.44 -10.75
CA ALA A 471 53.50 29.62 -10.04
C ALA A 471 53.35 30.97 -10.83
N ARG A 472 53.80 32.06 -10.18
CA ARG A 472 53.75 33.51 -10.54
C ARG A 472 54.34 33.89 -11.92
N SER A 473 53.84 34.97 -12.57
CA SER A 473 54.49 36.31 -12.54
C SER A 473 53.94 37.43 -13.47
N SER A 474 53.87 38.65 -12.90
CA SER A 474 54.09 40.02 -13.46
C SER A 474 53.54 40.52 -14.82
N VAL A 475 52.69 41.55 -14.73
CA VAL A 475 52.79 42.91 -15.35
C VAL A 475 52.79 43.07 -16.89
N LYS A 476 51.75 43.75 -17.40
CA LYS A 476 51.92 44.98 -18.21
C LYS A 476 50.69 45.92 -18.14
N GLU A 477 50.76 47.06 -18.82
CA GLU A 477 50.19 48.34 -18.38
C GLU A 477 49.42 49.08 -19.51
N MET A 478 48.67 50.15 -19.15
CA MET A 478 48.12 51.22 -20.02
C MET A 478 46.98 50.88 -21.03
N SER A 479 46.14 51.82 -21.51
CA SER A 479 45.62 53.10 -20.93
C SER A 479 44.55 53.77 -21.84
N LEU A 480 43.50 54.36 -21.25
CA LEU A 480 42.76 55.59 -21.65
C LEU A 480 42.51 55.96 -23.14
N LYS A 481 41.21 56.04 -23.52
CA LYS A 481 40.45 57.19 -24.09
C LYS A 481 39.02 56.73 -24.48
N GLU A 482 37.89 57.37 -24.16
CA GLU A 482 37.43 58.79 -24.22
C GLU A 482 37.09 59.34 -25.63
N SER A 483 35.79 59.35 -25.97
CA SER A 483 34.98 60.49 -26.51
C SER A 483 33.65 59.95 -27.09
N ASN A 484 32.48 60.14 -26.48
CA ASN A 484 31.58 61.32 -26.51
C ASN A 484 31.07 61.77 -27.89
N SER A 485 29.74 61.64 -28.13
CA SER A 485 28.83 62.69 -28.68
C SER A 485 27.40 62.17 -28.96
N LEU A 486 26.29 62.93 -28.91
CA LEU A 486 25.87 64.15 -28.18
C LEU A 486 24.33 64.34 -28.34
N LEU A 487 23.56 64.36 -27.24
CA LEU A 487 22.24 65.04 -27.06
C LEU A 487 21.00 64.56 -27.87
N THR A 488 19.74 64.85 -27.50
CA THR A 488 19.12 65.77 -26.49
C THR A 488 18.45 65.04 -25.32
N GLU A 489 18.52 65.46 -24.05
CA GLU A 489 18.03 66.71 -23.38
C GLU A 489 16.49 66.86 -23.31
N ASP A 490 15.84 67.10 -22.15
CA ASP A 490 16.29 66.94 -20.73
C ASP A 490 15.10 66.45 -19.82
N TYR A 491 14.62 66.99 -18.67
CA TYR A 491 14.83 68.26 -17.95
C TYR A 491 14.66 68.15 -16.40
N ASN A 492 15.78 68.02 -15.65
CA ASN A 492 15.95 68.40 -14.22
C ASN A 492 15.08 67.73 -13.10
N ILE A 493 15.46 67.66 -11.81
CA ILE A 493 16.61 68.23 -11.05
C ILE A 493 17.08 67.30 -9.89
N ARG A 494 18.30 67.51 -9.38
CA ARG A 494 19.02 66.79 -8.28
C ARG A 494 18.83 67.50 -6.90
N PRO A 495 19.51 67.20 -5.76
CA PRO A 495 20.65 66.29 -5.49
C PRO A 495 20.50 65.38 -4.23
N ALA A 496 21.59 64.69 -3.85
CA ALA A 496 21.82 64.10 -2.54
C ALA A 496 23.09 64.71 -1.89
N PHE A 497 23.22 64.73 -0.55
CA PHE A 497 24.49 64.58 0.21
C PHE A 497 24.37 64.77 1.75
N LEU A 498 25.36 64.20 2.46
CA LEU A 498 25.97 64.59 3.77
C LEU A 498 25.24 64.41 5.14
N GLU A 499 25.92 63.64 5.99
CA GLU A 499 26.31 63.84 7.42
C GLU A 499 25.34 64.29 8.55
N LEU A 500 25.35 63.46 9.61
CA LEU A 500 25.43 63.76 11.08
C LEU A 500 25.15 65.19 11.58
N PRO A 501 24.36 65.35 12.67
CA PRO A 501 24.99 65.29 14.01
C PRO A 501 24.14 64.69 15.17
N LYS A 502 24.71 64.69 16.38
CA LYS A 502 24.12 64.26 17.67
C LYS A 502 23.52 65.46 18.43
N LYS A 503 22.46 65.27 19.25
CA LYS A 503 22.45 65.47 20.73
C LYS A 503 21.05 65.60 21.41
N ASP A 504 20.95 64.95 22.56
CA ASP A 504 20.48 65.42 23.90
C ASP A 504 19.15 66.22 24.09
N SER A 505 18.19 65.61 24.82
CA SER A 505 17.86 65.90 26.25
C SER A 505 16.40 66.24 26.67
N ASN A 506 16.04 65.76 27.88
CA ASN A 506 15.15 66.39 28.91
C ASN A 506 13.63 66.55 28.64
N LYS A 507 12.70 66.55 29.64
CA LYS A 507 12.73 66.16 31.08
C LYS A 507 11.31 66.03 31.69
N ASP A 508 11.21 65.21 32.75
CA ASP A 508 10.40 65.27 33.99
C ASP A 508 8.95 65.83 34.05
N SER A 509 8.00 65.00 34.50
CA SER A 509 7.05 65.21 35.64
C SER A 509 6.05 64.02 35.71
N SER A 510 5.65 63.36 36.82
CA SER A 510 5.63 63.57 38.29
C SER A 510 4.49 64.48 38.79
N LEU A 511 3.72 64.18 39.85
CA LEU A 511 3.76 63.12 40.90
C LEU A 511 2.51 62.20 40.80
N HIS A 512 1.76 61.63 41.77
CA HIS A 512 1.60 61.56 43.26
C HIS A 512 0.78 60.24 43.55
N GLN A 513 0.61 59.62 44.74
CA GLN A 513 1.33 59.62 46.04
C GLN A 513 0.76 58.54 47.01
N GLN A 514 1.61 57.61 47.50
CA GLN A 514 1.53 56.88 48.82
C GLN A 514 0.36 55.88 49.11
N ASN A 515 0.42 54.97 50.11
CA ASN A 515 1.33 54.68 51.24
C ASN A 515 1.57 53.12 51.35
N ASP A 516 2.76 52.54 51.61
CA ASP A 516 3.58 52.45 52.86
C ASP A 516 3.15 51.34 53.86
N GLN A 517 4.01 50.54 54.54
CA GLN A 517 5.47 50.31 54.43
C GLN A 517 5.99 49.10 55.28
N ARG A 518 7.26 48.69 55.04
CA ARG A 518 8.20 47.91 55.92
C ARG A 518 7.99 46.38 55.94
N LYS A 519 9.03 45.51 55.90
CA LYS A 519 10.52 45.63 55.79
C LYS A 519 11.06 44.24 55.29
N LEU A 520 12.35 43.93 55.02
CA LEU A 520 13.67 44.57 55.25
C LEU A 520 14.65 44.25 54.07
N LEU A 521 15.97 44.26 54.31
CA LEU A 521 17.12 44.20 53.37
C LEU A 521 18.40 43.77 54.17
N PRO A 522 19.62 43.56 53.61
CA PRO A 522 20.08 43.44 52.21
C PRO A 522 20.96 42.16 51.98
N SER A 523 21.89 42.20 51.02
CA SER A 523 22.82 41.11 50.62
C SER A 523 24.32 41.38 50.93
N CYS A 524 25.17 40.38 50.60
CA CYS A 524 26.64 40.45 50.32
C CYS A 524 27.68 40.37 51.47
N GLN A 525 28.52 39.33 51.39
CA GLN A 525 29.95 39.18 51.77
C GLN A 525 30.51 38.01 50.90
N CYS A 526 31.70 37.96 50.27
CA CYS A 526 33.11 38.20 50.67
C CYS A 526 33.63 37.16 51.71
N LEU A 527 34.82 36.52 51.60
CA LEU A 527 36.07 36.83 50.87
C LEU A 527 36.99 35.59 50.57
N SER A 528 37.70 35.65 49.44
CA SER A 528 39.10 35.19 49.08
C SER A 528 39.89 34.04 49.76
N GLN A 529 40.57 33.21 48.92
CA GLN A 529 42.02 32.86 48.87
C GLN A 529 42.25 31.91 47.65
N GLU A 530 43.10 32.14 46.64
CA GLU A 530 44.59 32.18 46.54
C GLU A 530 45.30 30.80 46.68
N ILE A 531 46.27 30.35 45.86
CA ILE A 531 46.73 30.74 44.49
C ILE A 531 47.67 29.64 43.86
N VAL A 532 47.92 29.68 42.53
CA VAL A 532 49.03 29.01 41.74
C VAL A 532 48.97 27.50 41.32
N LYS A 533 48.83 27.32 39.98
CA LYS A 533 49.46 26.40 38.97
C LYS A 533 49.99 24.98 39.30
N GLY A 534 49.75 24.05 38.36
CA GLY A 534 50.59 22.86 38.12
C GLY A 534 50.17 21.99 36.91
N LEU A 535 51.02 21.87 35.89
CA LEU A 535 50.96 20.90 34.78
C LEU A 535 52.28 20.12 34.80
N ASP A 536 52.28 18.77 34.78
CA ASP A 536 52.94 17.99 33.71
C ASP A 536 52.85 16.44 33.79
N ARG A 537 52.89 15.87 32.58
CA ARG A 537 53.48 14.60 32.07
C ARG A 537 53.90 13.38 32.95
N ILE A 538 53.40 12.21 32.50
CA ILE A 538 54.14 10.96 32.07
C ILE A 538 54.67 9.96 33.13
N THR A 539 54.79 8.69 32.68
CA THR A 539 55.42 7.46 33.25
C THR A 539 54.49 6.61 34.15
N LEU A 540 54.11 5.35 33.88
CA LEU A 540 54.74 4.07 33.41
C LEU A 540 55.54 3.27 34.46
N GLN A 541 55.30 1.95 34.46
CA GLN A 541 56.07 0.85 35.10
C GLN A 541 56.06 0.74 36.65
N ASN A 542 56.37 -0.39 37.29
CA ASN A 542 56.04 -1.83 37.07
C ASN A 542 56.67 -2.69 38.20
N SER A 543 55.89 -3.45 38.97
CA SER A 543 56.32 -4.65 39.75
C SER A 543 55.11 -5.25 40.48
N ALA A 544 54.71 -6.54 40.39
CA ALA A 544 55.44 -7.83 40.44
C ALA A 544 55.98 -8.16 41.85
N LYS A 545 55.90 -9.38 42.39
CA LYS A 545 55.69 -10.74 41.81
C LYS A 545 54.91 -11.68 42.78
N ASN A 546 54.42 -12.83 42.29
CA ASN A 546 54.86 -14.20 42.64
C ASN A 546 54.00 -15.26 41.87
N GLU A 547 54.60 -16.13 41.04
CA GLU A 547 54.98 -17.55 41.30
C GLU A 547 53.77 -18.53 41.33
N GLN A 548 53.53 -19.50 40.42
CA GLN A 548 54.33 -20.26 39.41
C GLN A 548 55.22 -21.37 40.01
N TYR A 549 55.38 -22.60 39.48
CA TYR A 549 54.88 -23.35 38.29
C TYR A 549 53.75 -24.36 38.69
N TYR A 550 53.39 -25.52 38.09
CA TYR A 550 53.81 -26.50 37.04
C TYR A 550 52.55 -27.20 36.45
N GLY A 551 52.54 -28.08 35.42
CA GLY A 551 53.56 -28.59 34.47
C GLY A 551 53.19 -29.99 33.88
N ALA A 552 53.63 -30.32 32.65
CA ALA A 552 53.31 -31.53 31.84
C ALA A 552 51.81 -31.70 31.43
N GLY A 553 51.42 -32.44 30.36
CA GLY A 553 52.18 -33.19 29.35
C GLY A 553 51.28 -33.79 28.22
N CYS A 554 51.89 -34.46 27.24
CA CYS A 554 51.32 -35.18 26.06
C CYS A 554 50.10 -36.12 26.29
N VAL A 555 49.36 -36.67 25.29
CA VAL A 555 48.95 -36.36 23.89
C VAL A 555 48.11 -37.57 23.35
N ILE A 556 47.52 -37.54 22.13
CA ILE A 556 46.68 -38.60 21.47
C ILE A 556 45.25 -38.69 22.06
N LYS A 557 44.11 -38.58 21.34
CA LYS A 557 43.63 -39.05 20.01
C LYS A 557 43.01 -37.89 19.17
N LYS A 558 42.80 -37.87 17.83
CA LYS A 558 42.85 -38.80 16.65
C LYS A 558 41.76 -39.88 16.49
N GLU A 559 41.02 -40.00 15.37
CA GLU A 559 40.96 -39.22 14.10
C GLU A 559 39.72 -39.60 13.24
N ASN A 560 39.54 -38.92 12.10
CA ASN A 560 38.63 -39.15 10.94
C ASN A 560 37.21 -38.56 11.01
N LYS A 561 36.64 -37.89 9.99
CA LYS A 561 36.86 -37.64 8.52
C LYS A 561 35.91 -38.40 7.57
N SER A 562 35.02 -37.63 6.93
CA SER A 562 34.71 -37.66 5.49
C SER A 562 33.95 -36.37 5.13
N SER A 563 34.00 -35.82 3.91
CA SER A 563 35.11 -35.79 2.93
C SER A 563 34.83 -34.67 1.92
N LEU A 564 35.72 -33.67 1.83
CA LEU A 564 35.71 -32.66 0.78
C LEU A 564 37.05 -32.76 0.04
N THR A 565 37.00 -33.05 -1.26
CA THR A 565 38.18 -33.26 -2.12
C THR A 565 38.02 -32.50 -3.42
N ALA A 566 38.98 -31.61 -3.69
CA ALA A 566 39.20 -30.97 -4.97
C ALA A 566 40.66 -31.16 -5.37
N LEU A 567 40.91 -31.54 -6.63
CA LEU A 567 42.19 -31.78 -7.35
C LEU A 567 41.80 -31.96 -8.83
N ALA A 568 42.54 -31.57 -9.88
CA ALA A 568 43.77 -30.78 -10.06
C ALA A 568 43.73 -30.23 -11.51
N CYS A 569 44.08 -28.99 -11.87
CA CYS A 569 45.39 -28.30 -11.84
C CYS A 569 46.44 -28.76 -12.90
N SER A 570 46.64 -27.92 -13.93
CA SER A 570 47.90 -27.69 -14.67
C SER A 570 47.83 -26.27 -15.29
N LYS A 571 48.74 -25.30 -15.06
CA LYS A 571 50.20 -25.16 -15.30
C LYS A 571 50.55 -24.73 -16.76
N PRO A 572 51.64 -23.96 -17.02
CA PRO A 572 52.06 -22.68 -16.39
C PRO A 572 52.76 -21.65 -17.33
N CYS A 573 52.91 -20.37 -16.92
CA CYS A 573 53.84 -19.35 -17.50
C CYS A 573 53.54 -18.91 -18.97
N GLU A 574 54.15 -17.88 -19.60
CA GLU A 574 55.46 -17.20 -19.45
C GLU A 574 55.42 -15.64 -19.51
N HIS A 575 56.61 -15.02 -19.61
CA HIS A 575 56.88 -13.57 -19.74
C HIS A 575 56.38 -12.96 -21.08
N VAL A 576 56.27 -11.63 -21.25
CA VAL A 576 57.36 -10.65 -21.58
C VAL A 576 57.10 -9.26 -20.95
N SER A 577 58.16 -8.45 -20.81
CA SER A 577 58.23 -7.13 -20.13
C SER A 577 57.96 -5.91 -21.05
N PRO A 578 57.86 -4.67 -20.53
CA PRO A 578 57.30 -3.53 -21.30
C PRO A 578 58.32 -2.67 -22.07
N CYS A 579 57.87 -2.08 -23.17
CA CYS A 579 58.40 -0.90 -23.88
C CYS A 579 57.33 -0.44 -24.90
N GLY A 580 57.17 0.82 -25.31
CA GLY A 580 57.91 2.05 -24.99
C GLY A 580 57.17 3.29 -25.49
N SER A 581 57.75 4.47 -25.26
CA SER A 581 57.14 5.81 -25.42
C SER A 581 56.87 6.30 -26.86
N SER A 582 55.95 7.27 -26.94
CA SER A 582 55.80 8.34 -27.95
C SER A 582 55.37 8.00 -29.39
N LEU A 583 54.26 8.62 -29.83
CA LEU A 583 54.29 9.86 -30.64
C LEU A 583 52.92 10.58 -30.61
N PHE A 584 52.91 11.88 -30.96
CA PHE A 584 51.69 12.69 -31.15
C PHE A 584 51.11 12.47 -32.55
N GLU A 585 49.78 12.51 -32.69
CA GLU A 585 49.10 13.61 -33.42
C GLU A 585 47.58 13.59 -33.20
N ALA A 586 46.92 14.72 -33.47
CA ALA A 586 45.48 14.88 -33.26
C ALA A 586 44.69 14.59 -34.55
N SER A 587 43.66 13.75 -34.47
CA SER A 587 42.68 13.56 -35.53
C SER A 587 41.33 13.10 -34.98
N SER A 588 40.24 13.65 -35.51
CA SER A 588 38.86 13.28 -35.17
C SER A 588 38.51 11.88 -35.69
N VAL A 589 38.15 10.95 -34.79
CA VAL A 589 37.73 9.59 -35.18
C VAL A 589 36.22 9.53 -35.35
N GLN A 590 35.79 9.49 -36.60
CA GLN A 590 34.41 9.31 -37.03
C GLN A 590 34.03 7.82 -36.92
N LEU A 591 33.21 7.43 -35.94
CA LEU A 591 32.92 6.01 -35.69
C LEU A 591 31.83 5.47 -36.64
N GLY A 592 32.26 4.73 -37.67
CA GLY A 592 31.39 4.10 -38.66
C GLY A 592 31.05 2.63 -38.39
N LYS A 593 30.01 2.14 -39.06
CA LYS A 593 29.45 0.77 -39.02
C LYS A 593 30.49 -0.37 -39.01
N LEU A 594 30.40 -1.26 -38.02
CA LEU A 594 30.55 -2.72 -38.15
C LEU A 594 29.59 -3.37 -37.13
N CYS A 595 28.58 -4.16 -37.53
CA CYS A 595 28.65 -5.53 -38.06
C CYS A 595 28.89 -6.60 -36.98
N CYS A 596 27.81 -7.05 -36.34
CA CYS A 596 27.76 -8.35 -35.67
C CYS A 596 27.29 -9.40 -36.70
N THR A 597 28.18 -10.27 -37.16
CA THR A 597 27.82 -11.49 -37.89
C THR A 597 27.29 -12.53 -36.92
N GLY A 598 26.34 -13.36 -37.36
CA GLY A 598 25.70 -14.37 -36.53
C GLY A 598 26.66 -15.46 -36.02
N VAL A 599 26.22 -16.11 -34.94
CA VAL A 599 26.72 -17.41 -34.48
C VAL A 599 25.48 -18.27 -34.26
N ASP A 600 25.31 -19.30 -35.08
CA ASP A 600 24.24 -20.27 -34.90
C ASP A 600 24.52 -21.13 -33.65
N SER A 601 23.45 -21.56 -32.98
CA SER A 601 23.51 -22.56 -31.90
C SER A 601 22.34 -23.52 -32.06
N GLU A 602 22.61 -24.80 -31.87
CA GLU A 602 21.94 -25.90 -32.58
C GLU A 602 20.52 -26.25 -32.10
N GLU A 603 19.90 -27.11 -32.90
CA GLU A 603 18.52 -27.60 -32.80
C GLU A 603 18.29 -28.46 -31.54
N ASP A 604 17.08 -28.40 -30.99
CA ASP A 604 16.52 -29.46 -30.14
C ASP A 604 15.09 -29.73 -30.62
N ASP A 605 14.85 -30.94 -31.13
CA ASP A 605 13.67 -31.34 -31.89
C ASP A 605 12.62 -31.97 -30.94
N ASP A 606 11.36 -31.52 -30.97
CA ASP A 606 10.24 -32.39 -30.58
C ASP A 606 8.96 -32.02 -31.36
N SER A 607 8.19 -33.04 -31.73
CA SER A 607 7.22 -32.96 -32.84
C SER A 607 5.79 -33.28 -32.41
N GLY A 608 4.89 -32.30 -32.55
CA GLY A 608 3.45 -32.44 -32.28
C GLY A 608 2.62 -31.59 -33.24
N SER A 609 1.66 -32.20 -33.95
CA SER A 609 1.06 -31.62 -35.16
C SER A 609 -0.34 -31.02 -34.97
N SER A 610 -0.67 -30.05 -35.85
CA SER A 610 -1.97 -29.36 -36.05
C SER A 610 -2.41 -28.40 -34.92
N SER A 611 -2.57 -27.10 -35.18
CA SER A 611 -3.39 -26.52 -36.26
C SER A 611 -2.89 -25.15 -36.73
N SER A 612 -3.34 -24.69 -37.91
CA SER A 612 -2.87 -23.47 -38.56
C SER A 612 -3.52 -22.19 -38.00
N GLY A 613 -2.82 -21.49 -37.11
CA GLY A 613 -3.11 -20.10 -36.75
C GLY A 613 -1.96 -19.18 -37.16
N GLU A 614 -2.26 -18.07 -37.85
CA GLU A 614 -1.25 -17.08 -38.26
C GLU A 614 -0.70 -16.30 -37.05
N GLN A 615 0.28 -16.88 -36.38
CA GLN A 615 0.98 -16.24 -35.27
C GLN A 615 2.03 -15.26 -35.80
N VAL A 616 1.57 -14.12 -36.31
CA VAL A 616 2.45 -13.02 -36.75
C VAL A 616 3.23 -12.48 -35.54
N MET A 617 4.44 -13.00 -35.37
CA MET A 617 5.40 -12.49 -34.41
C MET A 617 5.87 -11.13 -34.92
N LEU A 618 5.27 -10.07 -34.38
CA LEU A 618 5.75 -8.70 -34.56
C LEU A 618 7.10 -8.58 -33.83
N GLU A 619 8.18 -8.86 -34.56
CA GLU A 619 9.48 -8.28 -34.26
C GLU A 619 9.30 -6.75 -34.30
N VAL A 620 9.54 -6.12 -33.15
CA VAL A 620 9.76 -4.68 -33.10
C VAL A 620 11.14 -4.48 -33.70
N SER A 621 11.19 -4.04 -34.96
CA SER A 621 12.44 -3.76 -35.67
C SER A 621 13.33 -2.86 -34.84
N ASP A 622 14.65 -3.12 -34.83
CA ASP A 622 15.64 -2.27 -34.17
C ASP A 622 15.67 -0.86 -34.78
N VAL A 623 14.78 0.01 -34.30
CA VAL A 623 14.81 1.44 -34.57
C VAL A 623 15.97 2.02 -33.76
N SER A 624 16.96 2.59 -34.45
CA SER A 624 18.07 3.31 -33.82
C SER A 624 17.51 4.34 -32.82
N PRO A 625 18.10 4.50 -31.61
CA PRO A 625 17.51 5.30 -30.54
C PRO A 625 17.03 6.67 -31.03
N VAL A 626 15.73 6.91 -30.91
CA VAL A 626 15.08 8.14 -31.40
C VAL A 626 15.55 9.38 -30.62
N HIS A 627 16.15 9.17 -29.44
CA HIS A 627 16.67 10.23 -28.58
C HIS A 627 17.82 11.01 -29.24
N ASP A 628 17.78 12.34 -29.09
CA ASP A 628 18.81 13.27 -29.55
C ASP A 628 19.18 14.18 -28.38
N SER A 629 20.43 14.09 -27.94
CA SER A 629 20.91 14.78 -26.74
C SER A 629 21.05 16.30 -26.93
N ASP A 630 21.39 16.75 -28.14
CA ASP A 630 21.52 18.18 -28.44
C ASP A 630 20.12 18.82 -28.56
N LEU A 631 19.21 18.18 -29.29
CA LEU A 631 17.81 18.59 -29.38
C LEU A 631 17.10 18.52 -28.03
N TYR A 632 17.42 17.52 -27.18
CA TYR A 632 16.91 17.46 -25.82
C TYR A 632 17.34 18.69 -24.99
N ILE A 633 18.58 19.16 -25.14
CA ILE A 633 19.03 20.41 -24.48
C ILE A 633 18.32 21.64 -25.02
N GLU A 634 18.00 21.71 -26.32
CA GLU A 634 17.14 22.78 -26.87
C GLU A 634 15.71 22.73 -26.30
N MET A 635 15.20 21.53 -26.05
CA MET A 635 13.91 21.36 -25.36
C MET A 635 13.97 21.78 -23.89
N VAL A 636 15.02 21.44 -23.15
CA VAL A 636 15.21 21.90 -21.76
C VAL A 636 15.29 23.43 -21.69
N LYS A 637 16.07 24.07 -22.58
CA LYS A 637 16.19 25.54 -22.67
C LYS A 637 14.85 26.27 -22.91
N SER A 638 13.83 25.56 -23.41
CA SER A 638 12.48 26.09 -23.66
C SER A 638 11.42 25.57 -22.68
N THR A 639 11.80 24.81 -21.65
CA THR A 639 10.90 24.27 -20.62
C THR A 639 10.91 25.17 -19.38
N LYS A 640 9.74 25.65 -18.97
CA LYS A 640 9.57 26.51 -17.78
C LYS A 640 9.25 25.67 -16.55
N SER A 641 10.06 25.81 -15.50
CA SER A 641 9.87 25.17 -14.20
C SER A 641 9.71 26.23 -13.11
N ILE A 642 8.95 25.92 -12.04
CA ILE A 642 8.72 26.84 -10.92
C ILE A 642 9.98 27.12 -10.08
N PRO A 643 10.85 26.13 -9.81
CA PRO A 643 12.12 26.37 -9.11
C PRO A 643 13.31 26.72 -10.03
N GLU A 644 13.05 27.06 -11.30
CA GLU A 644 14.06 27.46 -12.30
C GLU A 644 15.27 26.50 -12.37
N TYR A 645 15.01 25.20 -12.60
CA TYR A 645 16.04 24.17 -12.70
C TYR A 645 17.11 24.52 -13.74
N SER A 646 18.38 24.52 -13.30
CA SER A 646 19.56 24.82 -14.13
C SER A 646 20.42 23.59 -14.43
N GLU A 647 20.10 22.45 -13.83
CA GLU A 647 20.82 21.18 -14.00
C GLU A 647 20.00 20.18 -14.82
N VAL A 648 20.69 19.32 -15.56
CA VAL A 648 20.09 18.23 -16.33
C VAL A 648 20.58 16.90 -15.76
N ALA A 649 19.64 16.03 -15.42
CA ALA A 649 19.97 14.69 -14.95
C ALA A 649 20.61 13.88 -16.08
N TYR A 650 21.76 13.26 -15.79
CA TYR A 650 22.54 12.46 -16.75
C TYR A 650 21.70 11.42 -17.53
N PRO A 651 20.76 10.67 -16.90
CA PRO A 651 19.96 9.66 -17.62
C PRO A 651 19.02 10.26 -18.68
N ASP A 652 18.55 11.50 -18.48
CA ASP A 652 17.62 12.15 -19.42
C ASP A 652 18.36 12.82 -20.58
N TYR A 653 19.62 13.26 -20.39
CA TYR A 653 20.46 13.79 -21.47
C TYR A 653 20.80 12.72 -22.53
N PHE A 654 21.19 11.52 -22.10
CA PHE A 654 21.46 10.39 -23.01
C PHE A 654 20.20 9.61 -23.41
N GLY A 655 19.10 9.79 -22.67
CA GLY A 655 17.87 9.06 -22.88
C GLY A 655 17.90 7.64 -22.31
N HIS A 656 16.75 6.99 -22.33
CA HIS A 656 16.55 5.68 -21.73
C HIS A 656 16.88 4.54 -22.69
N ILE A 657 17.92 3.75 -22.38
CA ILE A 657 18.19 2.47 -23.06
C ILE A 657 17.69 1.31 -22.17
N PRO A 658 16.72 0.50 -22.63
CA PRO A 658 16.18 -0.59 -21.82
C PRO A 658 17.16 -1.75 -21.69
N PRO A 659 17.30 -2.36 -20.49
CA PRO A 659 18.27 -3.44 -20.25
C PRO A 659 18.09 -4.61 -21.23
N PRO A 660 19.17 -5.31 -21.60
CA PRO A 660 19.12 -6.44 -22.53
C PRO A 660 18.60 -7.74 -21.87
N PHE A 661 18.41 -7.74 -20.55
CA PHE A 661 17.92 -8.86 -19.75
C PHE A 661 16.55 -8.54 -19.13
N LYS A 662 15.82 -9.60 -18.76
CA LYS A 662 14.54 -9.50 -18.03
C LYS A 662 14.81 -9.55 -16.53
N GLU A 663 14.12 -8.70 -15.78
CA GLU A 663 14.28 -8.58 -14.32
C GLU A 663 13.13 -9.31 -13.60
N PRO A 664 13.40 -10.27 -12.70
CA PRO A 664 12.35 -10.94 -11.93
C PRO A 664 11.73 -10.00 -10.88
N ILE A 665 10.52 -10.32 -10.44
CA ILE A 665 9.91 -9.74 -9.22
C ILE A 665 10.69 -10.26 -8.01
N LEU A 666 11.11 -9.35 -7.12
CA LEU A 666 11.94 -9.69 -5.97
C LEU A 666 11.19 -10.55 -4.95
N GLU A 667 11.75 -11.70 -4.57
CA GLU A 667 11.24 -12.48 -3.44
C GLU A 667 11.48 -11.73 -2.11
N ARG A 668 10.39 -11.50 -1.36
CA ARG A 668 10.43 -10.75 -0.11
C ARG A 668 10.82 -11.65 1.07
N PRO A 669 11.92 -11.39 1.80
CA PRO A 669 12.32 -12.22 2.93
C PRO A 669 11.30 -12.22 4.07
N TYR A 670 10.99 -13.40 4.60
CA TYR A 670 10.07 -13.57 5.74
C TYR A 670 10.50 -12.74 6.94
N GLY A 671 9.57 -12.01 7.58
CA GLY A 671 9.86 -11.22 8.77
C GLY A 671 10.73 -9.97 8.54
N VAL A 672 11.05 -9.57 7.30
CA VAL A 672 11.85 -8.36 7.01
C VAL A 672 11.26 -7.11 7.67
N GLN A 673 9.95 -6.92 7.55
CA GLN A 673 9.21 -5.80 8.16
C GLN A 673 9.25 -5.83 9.69
N ARG A 674 9.23 -7.02 10.30
CA ARG A 674 9.38 -7.22 11.75
C ARG A 674 10.77 -6.78 12.21
N THR A 675 11.80 -7.05 11.40
CA THR A 675 13.19 -6.62 11.65
C THR A 675 13.33 -5.11 11.54
N LYS A 676 12.78 -4.47 10.50
CA LYS A 676 12.81 -3.00 10.33
C LYS A 676 12.05 -2.28 11.47
N ILE A 677 10.86 -2.75 11.83
CA ILE A 677 10.12 -2.26 13.01
C ILE A 677 10.95 -2.39 14.31
N SER A 678 11.68 -3.49 14.47
CA SER A 678 12.57 -3.67 15.64
C SER A 678 13.76 -2.70 15.64
N GLN A 679 14.29 -2.37 14.46
CA GLN A 679 15.34 -1.34 14.30
C GLN A 679 14.81 0.07 14.59
N ASP A 680 13.57 0.40 14.20
CA ASP A 680 12.95 1.68 14.54
C ASP A 680 12.70 1.81 16.06
N ILE A 681 12.33 0.71 16.73
CA ILE A 681 12.23 0.63 18.19
C ILE A 681 13.61 0.76 18.85
N GLU A 682 14.65 0.19 18.25
CA GLU A 682 16.03 0.33 18.73
C GLU A 682 16.53 1.78 18.67
N ARG A 683 16.18 2.56 17.65
CA ARG A 683 16.51 4.01 17.56
C ARG A 683 16.08 4.77 18.83
N LEU A 684 14.92 4.41 19.41
CA LEU A 684 14.39 5.02 20.63
C LEU A 684 15.13 4.56 21.91
N ILE A 685 15.63 3.32 21.92
CA ILE A 685 16.26 2.69 23.10
C ILE A 685 17.76 2.99 23.17
N HIS A 686 18.43 3.14 22.03
CA HIS A 686 19.87 3.38 21.90
C HIS A 686 20.15 4.74 21.22
N GLN A 687 19.76 5.83 21.91
CA GLN A 687 19.93 7.20 21.42
C GLN A 687 21.38 7.58 21.09
N ASN A 688 22.36 6.93 21.73
CA ASN A 688 23.80 7.14 21.46
C ASN A 688 24.23 6.71 20.04
N ASP A 689 23.45 5.88 19.35
CA ASP A 689 23.76 5.39 18.01
C ASP A 689 23.21 6.31 16.90
N ILE A 690 22.52 7.40 17.28
CA ILE A 690 21.82 8.33 16.38
C ILE A 690 22.70 9.56 16.09
N ILE A 691 22.79 9.91 14.80
CA ILE A 691 23.57 11.06 14.30
C ILE A 691 22.67 12.29 14.09
N ASP A 692 21.44 12.09 13.60
CA ASP A 692 20.43 13.12 13.30
C ASP A 692 20.94 14.33 12.49
N ARG A 693 21.82 14.06 11.51
CA ARG A 693 22.43 15.11 10.68
C ARG A 693 21.65 15.32 9.39
N VAL A 694 21.16 16.53 9.15
CA VAL A 694 20.67 16.94 7.82
C VAL A 694 21.83 16.90 6.81
N VAL A 695 21.63 16.28 5.65
CA VAL A 695 22.64 16.18 4.57
C VAL A 695 22.15 16.75 3.23
N TYR A 696 20.85 17.02 3.11
CA TYR A 696 20.22 17.74 2.01
C TYR A 696 18.96 18.41 2.52
N ASP A 697 18.73 19.67 2.16
CA ASP A 697 17.57 20.45 2.58
C ASP A 697 17.17 21.44 1.49
N LEU A 698 16.02 21.20 0.85
CA LEU A 698 15.47 22.05 -0.20
C LEU A 698 14.84 23.33 0.37
N ASP A 699 14.41 23.32 1.63
CA ASP A 699 13.87 24.50 2.32
C ASP A 699 14.98 25.49 2.73
N ASN A 700 16.25 25.09 2.69
CA ASN A 700 17.40 25.93 3.08
C ASN A 700 18.56 25.85 2.07
N SER A 701 18.48 26.67 1.02
CA SER A 701 19.52 26.81 -0.01
C SER A 701 20.90 27.27 0.50
N SER A 702 20.99 27.76 1.74
CA SER A 702 22.25 28.16 2.37
C SER A 702 22.95 27.02 3.13
N TYR A 703 22.40 25.80 3.12
CA TYR A 703 22.97 24.66 3.84
C TYR A 703 24.14 24.02 3.07
N SER A 704 25.37 24.41 3.41
CA SER A 704 26.58 23.74 2.93
C SER A 704 26.72 22.35 3.56
N VAL A 705 26.70 21.29 2.75
CA VAL A 705 27.02 19.93 3.20
C VAL A 705 28.47 19.90 3.72
N PRO A 706 28.75 19.31 4.90
CA PRO A 706 30.12 19.16 5.40
C PRO A 706 31.01 18.38 4.42
N GLU A 707 32.26 18.82 4.23
CA GLU A 707 33.25 18.15 3.37
C GLU A 707 33.85 16.87 4.02
N GLU A 708 32.99 16.04 4.62
CA GLU A 708 33.36 14.75 5.17
C GLU A 708 33.30 13.65 4.09
N ALA A 709 34.44 12.99 3.82
CA ALA A 709 34.58 11.91 2.83
C ALA A 709 33.88 10.57 3.20
N ASP A 710 32.90 10.61 4.10
CA ASP A 710 32.14 9.46 4.63
C ASP A 710 30.61 9.66 4.55
N VAL A 711 30.13 10.71 3.86
CA VAL A 711 28.71 11.10 3.81
C VAL A 711 28.18 11.08 2.38
N LEU A 712 26.98 10.51 2.18
CA LEU A 712 26.29 10.59 0.89
C LEU A 712 25.79 12.01 0.62
N LYS A 713 26.02 12.49 -0.60
CA LYS A 713 25.44 13.72 -1.14
C LYS A 713 24.16 13.35 -1.91
N PHE A 714 23.21 14.27 -1.97
CA PHE A 714 21.92 14.11 -2.64
C PHE A 714 21.57 15.37 -3.44
N ASN A 715 20.82 15.21 -4.53
CA ASN A 715 20.34 16.31 -5.35
C ASN A 715 19.02 15.94 -6.07
N SER A 716 18.17 16.92 -6.36
CA SER A 716 16.96 16.75 -7.17
C SER A 716 16.56 18.02 -7.93
N LYS A 717 17.53 18.91 -8.25
CA LYS A 717 17.27 20.24 -8.86
C LYS A 717 17.24 20.21 -10.39
N PHE A 718 16.55 19.21 -10.94
CA PHE A 718 16.43 18.93 -12.36
C PHE A 718 14.98 18.55 -12.74
N GLU A 719 14.65 18.53 -14.03
CA GLU A 719 13.30 18.25 -14.51
C GLU A 719 12.77 16.89 -14.00
N SER A 720 11.50 16.85 -13.55
CA SER A 720 10.88 15.70 -12.88
C SER A 720 11.52 15.26 -11.54
N GLY A 721 12.55 15.95 -11.04
CA GLY A 721 13.19 15.66 -9.75
C GLY A 721 12.22 15.86 -8.57
N ASN A 722 12.24 14.94 -7.61
CA ASN A 722 11.53 15.09 -6.34
C ASN A 722 12.28 14.40 -5.19
N LEU A 723 12.86 15.24 -4.34
CA LEU A 723 13.33 14.98 -2.98
C LEU A 723 13.36 16.33 -2.25
N ARG A 724 12.85 16.41 -1.01
CA ARG A 724 12.86 17.67 -0.22
C ARG A 724 13.97 17.71 0.81
N LYS A 725 14.14 16.65 1.58
CA LYS A 725 15.06 16.64 2.73
C LYS A 725 15.61 15.26 3.01
N VAL A 726 16.86 15.19 3.46
CA VAL A 726 17.51 13.95 3.87
C VAL A 726 18.24 14.14 5.19
N ILE A 727 18.06 13.19 6.09
CA ILE A 727 18.68 13.16 7.42
C ILE A 727 19.43 11.83 7.60
N GLN A 728 20.73 11.90 7.84
CA GLN A 728 21.58 10.78 8.23
C GLN A 728 21.26 10.41 9.69
N ILE A 729 20.46 9.37 9.89
CA ILE A 729 20.04 8.89 11.21
C ILE A 729 21.12 8.01 11.86
N ARG A 730 21.81 7.17 11.07
CA ARG A 730 23.00 6.40 11.47
C ARG A 730 24.03 6.42 10.35
N LYS A 731 25.25 5.89 10.58
CA LYS A 731 26.40 6.03 9.65
C LYS A 731 26.03 5.78 8.17
N ASN A 732 25.33 4.69 7.88
CA ASN A 732 24.91 4.32 6.51
C ASN A 732 23.37 4.32 6.36
N GLU A 733 22.64 5.13 7.14
CA GLU A 733 21.18 5.09 7.21
C GLU A 733 20.59 6.50 7.11
N TYR A 734 19.74 6.69 6.10
CA TYR A 734 19.20 7.99 5.72
C TYR A 734 17.67 7.93 5.69
N ASP A 735 17.03 8.85 6.42
CA ASP A 735 15.59 9.11 6.32
C ASP A 735 15.37 10.24 5.31
N LEU A 736 14.55 9.96 4.31
CA LEU A 736 14.28 10.77 3.12
C LEU A 736 12.84 11.28 3.18
N ILE A 737 12.63 12.53 2.77
CA ILE A 737 11.31 13.16 2.73
C ILE A 737 11.08 13.71 1.33
N LEU A 738 9.99 13.27 0.69
CA LEU A 738 9.57 13.75 -0.63
C LEU A 738 8.91 15.12 -0.50
N ASN A 739 9.05 15.96 -1.53
CA ASN A 739 8.28 17.18 -1.62
C ASN A 739 6.83 16.83 -1.96
N SER A 740 5.86 17.53 -1.34
CA SER A 740 4.47 17.44 -1.78
C SER A 740 4.27 18.18 -3.09
N ASP A 741 3.26 17.75 -3.85
CA ASP A 741 2.83 18.44 -5.07
C ASP A 741 2.64 19.95 -4.83
N ILE A 742 3.05 20.78 -5.80
CA ILE A 742 2.93 22.24 -5.70
C ILE A 742 1.47 22.64 -5.43
N ASN A 743 1.28 23.60 -4.52
CA ASN A 743 -0.02 24.03 -3.98
C ASN A 743 -0.84 22.92 -3.27
N SER A 744 -0.18 21.83 -2.83
CA SER A 744 -0.75 20.78 -1.98
C SER A 744 0.14 20.48 -0.75
N ASN A 745 -0.47 19.80 0.23
CA ASN A 745 0.13 19.29 1.46
C ASN A 745 -0.19 17.81 1.73
N HIS A 746 -0.76 17.08 0.74
CA HIS A 746 -1.21 15.68 0.91
C HIS A 746 -1.19 14.85 -0.40
N TYR A 747 -0.22 15.11 -1.27
CA TYR A 747 0.14 14.20 -2.37
C TYR A 747 1.67 14.11 -2.48
N HIS A 748 2.21 12.91 -2.26
CA HIS A 748 3.61 12.57 -2.55
C HIS A 748 3.84 11.06 -2.57
N GLN A 749 4.47 10.57 -3.64
CA GLN A 749 4.82 9.15 -3.84
C GLN A 749 5.88 8.95 -4.94
N TRP A 750 5.84 9.79 -5.99
CA TRP A 750 6.91 9.90 -6.98
C TRP A 750 8.19 10.39 -6.31
N PHE A 751 9.31 9.78 -6.66
CA PHE A 751 10.64 10.23 -6.28
C PHE A 751 11.58 10.08 -7.48
N TYR A 752 12.45 11.07 -7.65
CA TYR A 752 13.55 11.06 -8.60
C TYR A 752 14.67 11.94 -8.05
N PHE A 753 15.81 11.35 -7.71
CA PHE A 753 16.93 12.05 -7.08
C PHE A 753 18.28 11.41 -7.39
N GLU A 754 19.32 12.23 -7.38
CA GLU A 754 20.72 11.85 -7.48
C GLU A 754 21.29 11.51 -6.09
N VAL A 755 22.23 10.57 -6.04
CA VAL A 755 23.06 10.21 -4.88
C VAL A 755 24.51 10.06 -5.34
N SER A 756 25.45 10.65 -4.60
CA SER A 756 26.89 10.55 -4.88
C SER A 756 27.72 10.48 -3.58
N GLY A 757 29.01 10.14 -3.69
CA GLY A 757 29.91 9.98 -2.52
C GLY A 757 29.81 8.61 -1.81
N MET A 758 29.30 7.59 -2.48
CA MET A 758 29.18 6.23 -1.97
C MET A 758 30.51 5.45 -1.96
N LYS A 759 30.58 4.44 -1.09
CA LYS A 759 31.70 3.50 -0.96
C LYS A 759 31.30 2.10 -1.44
N THR A 760 32.22 1.43 -2.13
CA THR A 760 32.01 0.08 -2.68
C THR A 760 31.80 -0.97 -1.60
N GLY A 761 30.90 -1.92 -1.87
CA GLY A 761 30.63 -3.03 -0.94
C GLY A 761 29.96 -2.63 0.38
N VAL A 762 29.65 -1.34 0.58
CA VAL A 762 28.94 -0.83 1.75
C VAL A 762 27.45 -0.81 1.47
N GLY A 763 26.68 -1.47 2.34
CA GLY A 763 25.22 -1.37 2.34
C GLY A 763 24.75 -0.06 2.96
N TYR A 764 23.99 0.72 2.19
CA TYR A 764 23.32 1.96 2.59
C TYR A 764 21.81 1.75 2.64
N ARG A 765 21.17 2.12 3.76
CA ARG A 765 19.72 2.06 3.95
C ARG A 765 19.09 3.41 3.69
N PHE A 766 18.09 3.44 2.81
CA PHE A 766 17.25 4.60 2.53
C PHE A 766 15.84 4.31 3.05
N ASN A 767 15.26 5.25 3.79
CA ASN A 767 13.90 5.15 4.33
C ASN A 767 13.11 6.39 3.87
N ILE A 768 12.19 6.28 2.90
CA ILE A 768 11.33 7.42 2.55
C ILE A 768 10.15 7.42 3.51
N ILE A 769 10.07 8.41 4.40
CA ILE A 769 9.25 8.36 5.63
C ILE A 769 7.86 9.03 5.53
N ASN A 770 7.54 9.69 4.41
CA ASN A 770 6.26 10.38 4.22
C ASN A 770 5.30 9.72 3.21
N CYS A 771 5.40 8.41 2.94
CA CYS A 771 4.42 7.75 2.07
C CYS A 771 3.01 7.69 2.71
N GLU A 772 1.98 7.57 1.88
CA GLU A 772 0.59 7.92 2.27
C GLU A 772 -0.43 6.78 2.23
N LYS A 773 -0.15 5.75 1.43
CA LYS A 773 -1.09 4.65 1.09
C LYS A 773 -1.01 3.57 2.17
N SER A 774 -2.08 2.80 2.38
CA SER A 774 -2.10 1.68 3.34
C SER A 774 -1.08 0.58 2.99
N ASN A 775 -0.87 0.33 1.70
CA ASN A 775 0.07 -0.66 1.18
C ASN A 775 0.67 -0.21 -0.17
N SER A 776 1.67 -0.94 -0.67
CA SER A 776 2.38 -0.64 -1.91
C SER A 776 2.95 -1.91 -2.56
N GLN A 777 3.12 -1.92 -3.89
CA GLN A 777 3.70 -3.04 -4.64
C GLN A 777 5.15 -3.39 -4.22
N PHE A 778 5.85 -2.52 -3.48
CA PHE A 778 7.11 -2.86 -2.80
C PHE A 778 6.98 -4.05 -1.82
N ASN A 779 5.81 -4.26 -1.20
CA ASN A 779 5.56 -5.46 -0.37
C ASN A 779 5.32 -6.74 -1.19
N TYR A 780 5.21 -6.63 -2.52
CA TYR A 780 4.92 -7.71 -3.48
C TYR A 780 6.02 -7.87 -4.54
N GLY A 781 7.23 -7.37 -4.25
CA GLY A 781 8.46 -7.60 -5.01
C GLY A 781 8.80 -6.56 -6.08
N MET A 782 8.12 -5.40 -6.10
CA MET A 782 8.62 -4.23 -6.84
C MET A 782 9.93 -3.74 -6.25
N GLN A 783 10.87 -3.29 -7.09
CA GLN A 783 12.11 -2.64 -6.70
C GLN A 783 12.18 -1.19 -7.24
N PRO A 784 12.83 -0.26 -6.50
CA PRO A 784 13.22 1.03 -7.04
C PRO A 784 14.19 0.85 -8.22
N LEU A 785 14.21 1.82 -9.11
CA LEU A 785 15.18 1.86 -10.20
C LEU A 785 16.42 2.66 -9.80
N MET A 786 17.57 2.24 -10.31
CA MET A 786 18.84 2.97 -10.21
C MET A 786 19.53 3.02 -11.59
N TYR A 787 20.11 4.18 -11.90
CA TYR A 787 21.00 4.41 -13.04
C TYR A 787 22.36 4.82 -12.50
N SER A 788 23.44 4.16 -12.93
CA SER A 788 24.82 4.51 -12.55
C SER A 788 25.51 5.22 -13.72
N VAL A 789 26.09 6.39 -13.46
CA VAL A 789 26.86 7.13 -14.46
C VAL A 789 28.14 6.38 -14.82
N GLN A 790 28.80 5.74 -13.84
CA GLN A 790 29.98 4.92 -14.10
C GLN A 790 29.66 3.69 -14.97
N GLU A 791 28.50 3.05 -14.80
CA GLU A 791 28.03 1.99 -15.71
C GLU A 791 27.72 2.52 -17.11
N ALA A 792 27.09 3.70 -17.22
CA ALA A 792 26.81 4.33 -18.50
C ALA A 792 28.07 4.65 -19.30
N LEU A 793 29.10 5.20 -18.63
CA LEU A 793 30.44 5.43 -19.21
C LEU A 793 31.14 4.12 -19.60
N ASN A 794 30.88 3.02 -18.88
CA ASN A 794 31.33 1.66 -19.21
C ASN A 794 30.45 0.98 -20.29
N SER A 795 29.76 1.76 -21.13
CA SER A 795 28.86 1.30 -22.21
C SER A 795 27.66 0.46 -21.74
N ARG A 796 27.20 0.65 -20.49
CA ARG A 796 25.98 0.04 -19.94
C ARG A 796 24.98 1.10 -19.42
N PRO A 797 24.47 2.01 -20.28
CA PRO A 797 23.62 3.15 -19.91
C PRO A 797 22.15 2.77 -19.66
N CYS A 798 21.89 1.75 -18.84
CA CYS A 798 20.53 1.30 -18.53
C CYS A 798 20.08 1.62 -17.10
N TRP A 799 18.78 1.85 -16.95
CA TRP A 799 18.11 1.79 -15.65
C TRP A 799 17.96 0.32 -15.22
N THR A 800 18.24 0.03 -13.95
CA THR A 800 18.19 -1.33 -13.37
C THR A 800 17.41 -1.36 -12.07
N ARG A 801 16.75 -2.48 -11.77
CA ARG A 801 16.02 -2.73 -10.52
C ARG A 801 17.00 -3.10 -9.42
N VAL A 802 16.98 -2.35 -8.30
CA VAL A 802 17.95 -2.54 -7.21
C VAL A 802 17.30 -2.60 -5.84
N GLY A 803 18.12 -2.94 -4.84
CA GLY A 803 17.76 -2.89 -3.44
C GLY A 803 17.34 -4.26 -2.88
N THR A 804 17.77 -4.51 -1.65
CA THR A 804 17.39 -5.65 -0.82
C THR A 804 16.64 -5.16 0.42
N ASP A 805 16.17 -6.10 1.26
CA ASP A 805 15.52 -5.78 2.54
C ASP A 805 14.26 -4.90 2.43
N ILE A 806 13.61 -4.94 1.26
CA ILE A 806 12.52 -4.03 0.90
C ILE A 806 11.23 -4.34 1.68
N CYS A 807 10.66 -3.31 2.31
CA CYS A 807 9.29 -3.37 2.82
C CYS A 807 8.65 -2.00 2.99
N TYR A 808 7.32 -1.98 2.95
CA TYR A 808 6.46 -0.81 3.11
C TYR A 808 5.57 -0.98 4.35
N TYR A 809 5.58 -0.03 5.29
CA TYR A 809 4.85 -0.16 6.56
C TYR A 809 4.43 1.17 7.20
N LYS A 810 3.26 1.19 7.88
CA LYS A 810 2.82 2.34 8.69
C LYS A 810 3.90 2.69 9.71
N ASN A 811 4.34 3.94 9.79
CA ASN A 811 5.40 4.38 10.70
C ASN A 811 4.83 5.14 11.91
N HIS A 812 5.67 5.95 12.59
CA HIS A 812 5.30 6.68 13.80
C HIS A 812 5.11 8.20 13.58
N PHE A 813 5.28 8.69 12.35
CA PHE A 813 5.03 10.08 11.99
C PHE A 813 3.52 10.27 11.77
N SER A 814 2.93 11.20 12.51
CA SER A 814 1.49 11.49 12.43
C SER A 814 1.19 12.46 11.29
N ARG A 815 0.01 12.32 10.68
CA ARG A 815 -0.55 13.29 9.73
C ARG A 815 -1.47 14.22 10.51
N SER A 816 -1.39 15.53 10.28
CA SER A 816 -2.44 16.45 10.74
C SER A 816 -3.75 16.11 10.04
N SER A 817 -4.89 16.45 10.64
CA SER A 817 -6.21 16.25 10.01
C SER A 817 -6.31 16.97 8.66
N ILE A 818 -5.67 18.12 8.52
CA ILE A 818 -5.53 18.87 7.26
C ILE A 818 -4.76 18.02 6.22
N ALA A 819 -3.60 17.50 6.59
CA ALA A 819 -2.79 16.60 5.75
C ALA A 819 -3.46 15.24 5.45
N ALA A 820 -4.61 14.94 6.07
CA ALA A 820 -5.33 13.67 5.95
C ALA A 820 -6.75 13.85 5.37
N GLY A 821 -7.05 14.98 4.72
CA GLY A 821 -8.34 15.25 4.09
C GLY A 821 -9.50 15.38 5.08
N GLY A 822 -9.22 15.91 6.28
CA GLY A 822 -10.15 16.02 7.39
C GLY A 822 -10.14 14.83 8.36
N GLN A 823 -9.51 13.70 8.00
CA GLN A 823 -9.53 12.49 8.82
C GLN A 823 -8.48 12.55 9.95
N LYS A 824 -8.90 12.27 11.19
CA LYS A 824 -8.01 12.24 12.36
C LYS A 824 -7.12 11.00 12.39
N GLY A 825 -6.08 11.04 13.21
CA GLY A 825 -5.31 9.86 13.65
C GLY A 825 -4.39 9.16 12.65
N LYS A 826 -4.45 9.52 11.36
CA LYS A 826 -3.62 8.88 10.35
C LYS A 826 -2.12 9.09 10.61
N SER A 827 -1.33 8.13 10.15
CA SER A 827 0.13 8.17 10.17
C SER A 827 0.67 8.06 8.74
N TYR A 828 1.90 8.48 8.54
CA TYR A 828 2.64 8.19 7.32
C TYR A 828 3.13 6.74 7.32
N TYR A 829 3.66 6.34 6.17
CA TYR A 829 4.21 5.03 5.88
C TYR A 829 5.65 5.18 5.41
N THR A 830 6.50 4.23 5.77
CA THR A 830 7.89 4.16 5.32
C THR A 830 8.03 3.10 4.23
N ILE A 831 8.62 3.46 3.09
CA ILE A 831 9.32 2.49 2.24
C ILE A 831 10.79 2.50 2.64
N THR A 832 11.32 1.32 2.98
CA THR A 832 12.76 1.13 3.24
C THR A 832 13.35 0.16 2.24
N PHE A 833 14.56 0.44 1.78
CA PHE A 833 15.36 -0.42 0.91
C PHE A 833 16.85 -0.23 1.19
N THR A 834 17.65 -1.28 0.97
CA THR A 834 19.10 -1.27 1.22
C THR A 834 19.86 -1.51 -0.08
N VAL A 835 20.78 -0.62 -0.44
CA VAL A 835 21.56 -0.69 -1.69
C VAL A 835 23.04 -0.84 -1.36
N THR A 836 23.73 -1.71 -2.09
CA THR A 836 25.19 -1.85 -2.04
C THR A 836 25.74 -1.40 -3.39
N PHE A 837 26.55 -0.34 -3.41
CA PHE A 837 27.08 0.22 -4.65
C PHE A 837 28.29 -0.58 -5.16
N GLN A 838 28.35 -0.74 -6.48
CA GLN A 838 29.44 -1.47 -7.17
C GLN A 838 30.69 -0.60 -7.38
N HIS A 839 30.48 0.72 -7.55
CA HIS A 839 31.52 1.71 -7.84
C HIS A 839 31.73 2.67 -6.67
N LYS A 840 32.93 3.28 -6.61
CA LYS A 840 33.30 4.31 -5.62
C LYS A 840 33.18 5.66 -6.32
N ASP A 841 32.72 6.69 -5.60
CA ASP A 841 32.62 8.08 -6.11
C ASP A 841 31.74 8.24 -7.37
N ASP A 842 30.85 7.28 -7.61
CA ASP A 842 29.88 7.27 -8.71
C ASP A 842 28.78 8.34 -8.49
N VAL A 843 28.00 8.58 -9.55
CA VAL A 843 26.76 9.36 -9.49
C VAL A 843 25.62 8.40 -9.85
N CYS A 844 24.76 8.10 -8.88
CA CYS A 844 23.66 7.17 -9.02
C CYS A 844 22.32 7.90 -8.90
N TYR A 845 21.46 7.78 -9.90
CA TYR A 845 20.11 8.33 -9.88
C TYR A 845 19.11 7.25 -9.44
N PHE A 846 18.22 7.57 -8.52
CA PHE A 846 17.14 6.69 -8.05
C PHE A 846 15.77 7.22 -8.47
N ALA A 847 14.92 6.33 -8.97
CA ALA A 847 13.57 6.69 -9.42
C ALA A 847 12.49 5.67 -8.99
N TYR A 848 11.27 6.15 -8.77
CA TYR A 848 10.11 5.30 -8.42
C TYR A 848 9.69 4.39 -9.59
N HIS A 849 9.78 4.91 -10.81
CA HIS A 849 9.58 4.19 -12.07
C HIS A 849 10.36 4.92 -13.18
N TYR A 850 10.54 4.32 -14.37
CA TYR A 850 11.39 4.88 -15.43
C TYR A 850 11.00 6.32 -15.77
N PRO A 851 11.88 7.33 -15.57
CA PRO A 851 11.58 8.72 -15.89
C PRO A 851 11.21 8.90 -17.37
N TYR A 852 10.35 9.88 -17.63
CA TYR A 852 10.01 10.35 -18.97
C TYR A 852 9.60 11.81 -18.81
N THR A 853 10.50 12.73 -19.11
CA THR A 853 10.33 14.18 -18.89
C THR A 853 9.46 14.81 -19.97
N TYR A 854 9.03 16.06 -19.78
CA TYR A 854 8.34 16.83 -20.81
C TYR A 854 9.30 17.28 -21.92
N SER A 855 10.55 17.61 -21.59
CA SER A 855 11.59 17.86 -22.60
C SER A 855 11.87 16.61 -23.46
N THR A 856 11.81 15.40 -22.88
CA THR A 856 11.87 14.12 -23.63
C THR A 856 10.69 13.99 -24.58
N LEU A 857 9.47 14.39 -24.16
CA LEU A 857 8.30 14.38 -25.03
C LEU A 857 8.46 15.33 -26.23
N LYS A 858 8.83 16.59 -25.99
CA LYS A 858 8.99 17.58 -27.07
C LYS A 858 10.03 17.11 -28.10
N MET A 859 11.19 16.63 -27.63
CA MET A 859 12.27 16.12 -28.47
C MET A 859 11.79 14.91 -29.29
N HIS A 860 11.09 13.96 -28.65
CA HIS A 860 10.55 12.78 -29.34
C HIS A 860 9.52 13.15 -30.44
N LEU A 861 8.61 14.09 -30.17
CA LEU A 861 7.64 14.55 -31.17
C LEU A 861 8.33 15.21 -32.37
N GLN A 862 9.26 16.14 -32.13
CA GLN A 862 10.03 16.78 -33.21
C GLN A 862 10.90 15.78 -33.98
N ARG A 863 11.39 14.71 -33.32
CA ARG A 863 12.10 13.62 -33.99
C ARG A 863 11.18 12.80 -34.89
N LEU A 864 9.98 12.40 -34.44
CA LEU A 864 8.98 11.75 -35.29
C LEU A 864 8.60 12.63 -36.49
N GLU A 865 8.43 13.93 -36.25
CA GLU A 865 8.17 14.95 -37.29
C GLU A 865 9.32 15.02 -38.30
N SER A 866 10.59 14.96 -37.86
CA SER A 866 11.77 14.99 -38.75
C SER A 866 12.00 13.72 -39.56
N MET A 867 11.47 12.56 -39.14
CA MET A 867 11.77 11.24 -39.72
C MET A 867 10.61 10.62 -40.54
N HIS A 868 9.40 11.18 -40.47
CA HIS A 868 8.25 10.62 -41.19
C HIS A 868 8.36 10.78 -42.71
N ASN A 869 7.63 9.94 -43.45
CA ASN A 869 7.47 10.13 -44.89
C ASN A 869 6.23 11.01 -45.17
N PRO A 870 6.37 12.29 -45.55
CA PRO A 870 5.23 13.19 -45.78
C PRO A 870 4.40 12.81 -47.03
N GLN A 871 4.88 11.90 -47.89
CA GLN A 871 4.08 11.34 -48.99
C GLN A 871 3.14 10.23 -48.53
N GLN A 872 3.31 9.68 -47.32
CA GLN A 872 2.54 8.53 -46.81
C GLN A 872 1.83 8.79 -45.48
N ILE A 873 2.38 9.63 -44.62
CA ILE A 873 1.86 9.92 -43.29
C ILE A 873 1.50 11.40 -43.23
N TYR A 874 0.23 11.69 -42.99
CA TYR A 874 -0.20 13.03 -42.57
C TYR A 874 0.10 13.14 -41.07
N PHE A 875 1.13 13.92 -40.74
CA PHE A 875 1.50 14.26 -39.37
C PHE A 875 1.32 15.76 -39.17
N ARG A 876 0.69 16.15 -38.06
CA ARG A 876 0.58 17.55 -37.65
C ARG A 876 0.76 17.66 -36.15
N HIS A 877 1.56 18.65 -35.73
CA HIS A 877 1.89 18.96 -34.35
C HIS A 877 1.42 20.38 -34.02
N ASP A 878 0.48 20.50 -33.10
CA ASP A 878 -0.16 21.74 -32.65
C ASP A 878 0.11 21.98 -31.15
N ALA A 879 0.05 23.25 -30.73
CA ALA A 879 -0.14 23.62 -29.34
C ALA A 879 -1.65 23.74 -29.06
N LEU A 880 -2.21 22.90 -28.18
CA LEU A 880 -3.63 22.97 -27.80
C LEU A 880 -3.96 24.23 -26.99
N CYS A 881 -3.08 24.54 -26.04
CA CYS A 881 -3.15 25.66 -25.12
C CYS A 881 -1.82 25.77 -24.37
N ASP A 882 -1.61 26.91 -23.71
CA ASP A 882 -0.60 27.04 -22.68
C ASP A 882 -1.12 26.52 -21.32
N THR A 883 -0.19 26.04 -20.52
CA THR A 883 -0.39 25.57 -19.14
C THR A 883 -0.21 26.71 -18.13
N LEU A 884 -0.31 26.41 -16.82
CA LEU A 884 -0.23 27.43 -15.76
C LEU A 884 1.15 28.10 -15.67
N ALA A 885 2.24 27.36 -15.91
CA ALA A 885 3.58 27.94 -16.05
C ALA A 885 3.88 28.46 -17.47
N GLY A 886 2.91 28.38 -18.40
CA GLY A 886 3.09 28.79 -19.79
C GLY A 886 3.97 27.85 -20.62
N ASN A 887 3.96 26.54 -20.32
CA ASN A 887 4.45 25.50 -21.22
C ASN A 887 3.34 25.07 -22.19
N SER A 888 3.69 24.72 -23.43
CA SER A 888 2.71 24.25 -24.42
C SER A 888 2.16 22.86 -24.09
N CYS A 889 0.85 22.65 -24.19
CA CYS A 889 0.22 21.34 -24.17
C CYS A 889 0.17 20.76 -25.60
N PRO A 890 0.98 19.73 -25.95
CA PRO A 890 1.07 19.24 -27.33
C PRO A 890 -0.18 18.48 -27.77
N LEU A 891 -0.54 18.66 -29.04
CA LEU A 891 -1.64 17.98 -29.72
C LEU A 891 -1.16 17.45 -31.07
N VAL A 892 -1.39 16.18 -31.35
CA VAL A 892 -0.88 15.52 -32.57
C VAL A 892 -2.04 14.95 -33.38
N THR A 893 -2.10 15.23 -34.68
CA THR A 893 -2.91 14.49 -35.65
C THR A 893 -2.01 13.50 -36.41
N ILE A 894 -2.42 12.23 -36.50
CA ILE A 894 -1.77 11.21 -37.34
C ILE A 894 -2.81 10.47 -38.19
N THR A 895 -2.62 10.43 -39.50
CA THR A 895 -3.39 9.57 -40.43
C THR A 895 -2.56 9.27 -41.69
N ALA A 896 -3.06 8.48 -42.65
CA ALA A 896 -2.36 8.26 -43.92
C ALA A 896 -2.62 9.43 -44.87
N MET A 897 -1.68 9.78 -45.75
CA MET A 897 -1.99 10.73 -46.83
C MET A 897 -3.13 10.22 -47.73
N PRO A 898 -3.86 11.10 -48.45
CA PRO A 898 -4.75 10.66 -49.51
C PRO A 898 -3.94 10.03 -50.65
N GLU A 899 -4.38 8.88 -51.18
CA GLU A 899 -3.66 8.15 -52.26
C GLU A 899 -3.48 8.98 -53.54
N SER A 900 -4.32 9.99 -53.76
CA SER A 900 -4.15 10.99 -54.82
C SER A 900 -4.95 12.26 -54.53
N ASN A 901 -4.71 13.33 -55.30
CA ASN A 901 -5.53 14.54 -55.27
C ASN A 901 -6.90 14.39 -55.99
N TYR A 902 -7.34 13.17 -56.30
CA TYR A 902 -8.68 12.92 -56.83
C TYR A 902 -9.75 13.10 -55.73
N TYR A 903 -10.91 13.65 -56.11
CA TYR A 903 -11.97 14.04 -55.18
C TYR A 903 -12.42 12.90 -54.26
N GLU A 904 -12.53 11.68 -54.79
CA GLU A 904 -12.94 10.49 -54.02
C GLU A 904 -11.92 10.12 -52.93
N HIS A 905 -10.62 10.22 -53.22
CA HIS A 905 -9.54 9.90 -52.28
C HIS A 905 -9.46 10.95 -51.15
N ILE A 906 -9.66 12.23 -51.49
CA ILE A 906 -9.77 13.32 -50.51
C ILE A 906 -11.05 13.15 -49.66
N CYS A 907 -12.17 12.75 -50.27
CA CYS A 907 -13.39 12.42 -49.52
C CYS A 907 -13.22 11.24 -48.58
N GLN A 908 -12.52 10.18 -49.01
CA GLN A 908 -12.20 9.02 -48.17
C GLN A 908 -11.36 9.44 -46.96
N PHE A 909 -10.29 10.22 -47.18
CA PHE A 909 -9.45 10.82 -46.14
C PHE A 909 -10.29 11.61 -45.12
N ARG A 910 -11.05 12.61 -45.60
CA ARG A 910 -11.86 13.52 -44.76
C ARG A 910 -12.95 12.80 -43.96
N ASN A 911 -13.44 11.65 -44.42
CA ASN A 911 -14.50 10.88 -43.77
C ASN A 911 -14.01 9.83 -42.75
N ARG A 912 -12.72 9.47 -42.72
CA ARG A 912 -12.17 8.48 -41.77
C ARG A 912 -12.64 8.76 -40.32
N PRO A 913 -13.10 7.75 -39.55
CA PRO A 913 -13.49 7.96 -38.15
C PRO A 913 -12.30 8.37 -37.26
N TYR A 914 -12.59 9.15 -36.23
CA TYR A 914 -11.57 9.59 -35.26
C TYR A 914 -11.31 8.54 -34.17
N ILE A 915 -10.06 8.49 -33.70
CA ILE A 915 -9.64 7.87 -32.45
C ILE A 915 -9.01 8.97 -31.61
N PHE A 916 -9.52 9.21 -30.40
CA PHE A 916 -9.00 10.26 -29.51
C PHE A 916 -8.25 9.63 -28.33
N LEU A 917 -6.99 10.01 -28.14
CA LEU A 917 -6.13 9.45 -27.09
C LEU A 917 -5.55 10.54 -26.20
N SER A 918 -5.42 10.26 -24.91
CA SER A 918 -4.68 11.11 -23.96
C SER A 918 -3.85 10.27 -22.99
N ALA A 919 -2.88 10.91 -22.32
CA ALA A 919 -2.06 10.25 -21.32
C ALA A 919 -1.54 11.22 -20.26
N ARG A 920 -1.01 10.67 -19.15
CA ARG A 920 -0.13 11.38 -18.22
C ARG A 920 -0.77 12.66 -17.65
N VAL A 921 -2.06 12.58 -17.32
CA VAL A 921 -2.80 13.62 -16.58
C VAL A 921 -2.35 13.67 -15.11
N HIS A 922 -1.92 12.54 -14.56
CA HIS A 922 -1.19 12.45 -13.30
C HIS A 922 0.32 12.37 -13.59
N PRO A 923 1.16 13.28 -13.06
CA PRO A 923 2.55 13.38 -13.44
C PRO A 923 3.45 12.18 -13.11
N GLY A 924 3.26 11.56 -11.94
CA GLY A 924 4.10 10.47 -11.45
C GLY A 924 3.77 9.09 -12.03
N GLU A 925 2.82 9.00 -12.95
CA GLU A 925 2.37 7.78 -13.62
C GLU A 925 3.14 7.62 -14.95
N THR A 926 4.48 7.52 -14.86
CA THR A 926 5.39 7.63 -16.02
C THR A 926 5.25 6.51 -17.04
N ASN A 927 4.81 5.33 -16.59
CA ASN A 927 4.48 4.19 -17.44
C ASN A 927 3.42 4.51 -18.51
N ALA A 928 2.47 5.42 -18.24
CA ALA A 928 1.52 5.89 -19.24
C ALA A 928 2.17 6.55 -20.46
N SER A 929 3.30 7.27 -20.27
CA SER A 929 4.05 7.87 -21.38
C SER A 929 4.89 6.85 -22.15
N TRP A 930 5.33 5.76 -21.51
CA TRP A 930 5.98 4.64 -22.21
C TRP A 930 5.00 3.86 -23.10
N VAL A 931 3.76 3.65 -22.63
CA VAL A 931 2.67 3.12 -23.47
C VAL A 931 2.36 4.10 -24.62
N MET A 932 2.25 5.41 -24.34
CA MET A 932 2.01 6.42 -25.38
C MET A 932 3.16 6.51 -26.41
N LYS A 933 4.42 6.35 -25.99
CA LYS A 933 5.57 6.27 -26.90
C LYS A 933 5.43 5.10 -27.88
N GLY A 934 5.16 3.90 -27.38
CA GLY A 934 4.94 2.72 -28.24
C GLY A 934 3.74 2.89 -29.18
N THR A 935 2.68 3.56 -28.75
CA THR A 935 1.54 3.94 -29.61
C THR A 935 1.96 4.93 -30.70
N LEU A 936 2.70 5.99 -30.38
CA LEU A 936 3.18 6.99 -31.34
C LEU A 936 4.16 6.38 -32.35
N GLU A 937 5.19 5.67 -31.90
CA GLU A 937 6.20 5.04 -32.77
C GLU A 937 5.57 3.98 -33.68
N TYR A 938 4.64 3.17 -33.17
CA TYR A 938 3.88 2.23 -34.00
C TYR A 938 3.06 2.98 -35.06
N LEU A 939 2.33 4.04 -34.67
CA LEU A 939 1.54 4.86 -35.59
C LEU A 939 2.37 5.61 -36.62
N MET A 940 3.66 5.89 -36.35
CA MET A 940 4.59 6.51 -37.30
C MET A 940 5.42 5.48 -38.11
N SER A 941 5.36 4.20 -37.75
CA SER A 941 6.16 3.15 -38.40
C SER A 941 5.72 2.82 -39.84
N ASN A 942 6.64 2.28 -40.62
CA ASN A 942 6.38 1.73 -41.95
C ASN A 942 5.80 0.29 -41.92
N ASN A 943 5.31 -0.18 -40.76
CA ASN A 943 4.69 -1.50 -40.67
C ASN A 943 3.39 -1.53 -41.49
N PRO A 944 3.13 -2.53 -42.38
CA PRO A 944 1.92 -2.58 -43.19
C PRO A 944 0.62 -2.51 -42.38
N SER A 945 0.60 -3.11 -41.18
CA SER A 945 -0.57 -3.06 -40.29
C SER A 945 -0.72 -1.71 -39.55
N ALA A 946 0.35 -0.93 -39.39
CA ALA A 946 0.26 0.47 -38.97
C ALA A 946 -0.22 1.37 -40.12
N GLN A 947 0.24 1.12 -41.36
CA GLN A 947 -0.28 1.80 -42.55
C GLN A 947 -1.79 1.56 -42.71
N SER A 948 -2.26 0.32 -42.69
CA SER A 948 -3.70 0.02 -42.76
C SER A 948 -4.51 0.61 -41.61
N LEU A 949 -3.90 0.83 -40.44
CA LEU A 949 -4.55 1.54 -39.34
C LEU A 949 -4.65 3.05 -39.61
N ARG A 950 -3.59 3.68 -40.12
CA ARG A 950 -3.57 5.08 -40.58
C ARG A 950 -4.54 5.34 -41.75
N GLU A 951 -4.71 4.39 -42.66
CA GLU A 951 -5.69 4.44 -43.76
C GLU A 951 -7.15 4.33 -43.27
N SER A 952 -7.35 3.82 -42.05
CA SER A 952 -8.67 3.54 -41.46
C SER A 952 -9.18 4.62 -40.52
N TYR A 953 -8.27 5.38 -39.89
CA TYR A 953 -8.60 6.28 -38.78
C TYR A 953 -7.81 7.59 -38.85
N ILE A 954 -8.36 8.64 -38.23
CA ILE A 954 -7.60 9.85 -37.86
C ILE A 954 -7.35 9.78 -36.36
N PHE A 955 -6.08 9.73 -35.96
CA PHE A 955 -5.68 9.75 -34.56
C PHE A 955 -5.51 11.19 -34.10
N LYS A 956 -6.18 11.59 -33.02
CA LYS A 956 -6.03 12.88 -32.36
C LYS A 956 -5.52 12.63 -30.94
N ILE A 957 -4.29 13.02 -30.64
CA ILE A 957 -3.54 12.55 -29.48
C ILE A 957 -3.05 13.73 -28.64
N ILE A 958 -3.29 13.70 -27.33
CA ILE A 958 -2.67 14.59 -26.33
C ILE A 958 -1.71 13.75 -25.47
N PRO A 959 -0.42 13.64 -25.84
CA PRO A 959 0.49 12.66 -25.22
C PRO A 959 0.90 12.99 -23.77
N MET A 960 0.59 14.20 -23.27
CA MET A 960 0.77 14.58 -21.87
C MET A 960 -0.21 15.70 -21.49
N LEU A 961 -1.23 15.38 -20.68
CA LEU A 961 -2.26 16.33 -20.23
C LEU A 961 -1.80 17.26 -19.10
N ASN A 962 -0.68 16.96 -18.42
CA ASN A 962 -0.17 17.74 -17.30
C ASN A 962 1.36 18.01 -17.39
N PRO A 963 1.83 18.81 -18.37
CA PRO A 963 3.25 19.17 -18.50
C PRO A 963 3.85 19.75 -17.24
N ASP A 964 3.23 20.78 -16.64
CA ASP A 964 3.79 21.47 -15.47
C ASP A 964 4.01 20.54 -14.28
N GLY A 965 3.05 19.65 -14.00
CA GLY A 965 3.22 18.68 -12.92
C GLY A 965 4.37 17.69 -13.18
N VAL A 966 4.60 17.29 -14.45
CA VAL A 966 5.74 16.44 -14.83
C VAL A 966 7.05 17.20 -14.68
N ILE A 967 7.13 18.42 -15.18
CA ILE A 967 8.33 19.27 -15.09
C ILE A 967 8.76 19.46 -13.64
N ASN A 968 7.81 19.75 -12.74
CA ASN A 968 8.07 20.09 -11.35
C ASN A 968 8.12 18.88 -10.39
N GLY A 969 8.04 17.64 -10.89
CA GLY A 969 8.19 16.44 -10.06
C GLY A 969 7.00 16.12 -9.13
N ASN A 970 5.80 16.62 -9.44
CA ASN A 970 4.57 16.24 -8.74
C ASN A 970 4.29 14.72 -8.89
N HIS A 971 3.45 14.15 -8.03
CA HIS A 971 2.88 12.81 -8.19
C HIS A 971 1.53 12.84 -8.94
N ARG A 972 0.64 13.77 -8.58
CA ARG A 972 -0.81 13.66 -8.84
C ARG A 972 -1.43 14.89 -9.51
N CYS A 973 -1.07 16.09 -9.06
CA CYS A 973 -1.77 17.35 -9.37
C CYS A 973 -1.05 18.18 -10.44
N SER A 974 -1.76 19.16 -11.00
CA SER A 974 -1.14 20.29 -11.71
C SER A 974 -0.74 21.38 -10.70
N LEU A 975 -0.25 22.52 -11.20
CA LEU A 975 0.03 23.69 -10.35
C LEU A 975 -1.22 24.32 -9.73
N SER A 976 -2.44 23.92 -10.11
CA SER A 976 -3.66 24.34 -9.38
C SER A 976 -3.75 23.72 -7.99
N GLY A 977 -2.97 22.67 -7.69
CA GLY A 977 -3.09 21.86 -6.47
C GLY A 977 -4.19 20.81 -6.53
N GLU A 978 -4.87 20.65 -7.68
CA GLU A 978 -6.00 19.74 -7.85
C GLU A 978 -5.70 18.55 -8.78
N ASP A 979 -6.40 17.43 -8.56
CA ASP A 979 -6.42 16.26 -9.44
C ASP A 979 -7.18 16.62 -10.72
N LEU A 980 -6.46 16.84 -11.83
CA LEU A 980 -7.05 17.20 -13.12
C LEU A 980 -8.06 16.16 -13.64
N ASN A 981 -7.92 14.87 -13.26
CA ASN A 981 -8.89 13.83 -13.57
C ASN A 981 -10.09 13.81 -12.58
N ARG A 982 -10.36 14.91 -11.88
CA ARG A 982 -11.67 15.23 -11.29
C ARG A 982 -12.28 16.52 -11.85
N GLN A 983 -11.59 17.21 -12.76
CA GLN A 983 -12.02 18.52 -13.27
C GLN A 983 -12.77 18.44 -14.61
N TRP A 984 -12.95 17.25 -15.19
CA TRP A 984 -13.54 17.14 -16.54
C TRP A 984 -15.01 17.54 -16.60
N GLN A 985 -15.75 17.49 -15.49
CA GLN A 985 -17.16 17.86 -15.49
C GLN A 985 -17.34 19.37 -15.72
N ASN A 986 -16.67 20.18 -14.89
CA ASN A 986 -16.75 21.65 -14.93
C ASN A 986 -15.33 22.28 -14.90
N PRO A 987 -14.49 22.08 -15.93
CA PRO A 987 -13.13 22.62 -15.91
C PRO A 987 -13.17 24.14 -15.99
N ASN A 988 -12.38 24.81 -15.14
CA ASN A 988 -12.15 26.24 -15.21
C ASN A 988 -11.04 26.54 -16.24
N PRO A 989 -11.18 27.54 -17.15
CA PRO A 989 -10.18 27.81 -18.18
C PRO A 989 -8.86 28.32 -17.61
N ASP A 990 -8.90 29.14 -16.55
CA ASP A 990 -7.72 29.80 -15.96
C ASP A 990 -6.90 28.85 -15.06
N LEU A 991 -7.54 27.81 -14.49
CA LEU A 991 -6.92 26.85 -13.57
C LEU A 991 -6.67 25.46 -14.19
N HIS A 992 -7.51 25.04 -15.15
CA HIS A 992 -7.47 23.72 -15.76
C HIS A 992 -7.43 23.79 -17.30
N PRO A 993 -6.59 24.65 -17.92
CA PRO A 993 -6.64 24.95 -19.36
C PRO A 993 -6.54 23.69 -20.23
N THR A 994 -5.63 22.77 -19.92
CA THR A 994 -5.46 21.52 -20.69
C THR A 994 -6.73 20.68 -20.73
N ILE A 995 -7.48 20.62 -19.63
CA ILE A 995 -8.75 19.89 -19.51
C ILE A 995 -9.89 20.68 -20.17
N TYR A 996 -9.92 22.00 -19.98
CA TYR A 996 -10.91 22.90 -20.60
C TYR A 996 -10.88 22.83 -22.13
N HIS A 997 -9.67 22.81 -22.72
CA HIS A 997 -9.46 22.74 -24.16
C HIS A 997 -9.52 21.32 -24.71
N ALA A 998 -9.08 20.29 -23.98
CA ALA A 998 -9.27 18.89 -24.38
C ALA A 998 -10.77 18.51 -24.45
N LYS A 999 -11.57 18.92 -23.46
CA LYS A 999 -13.03 18.82 -23.51
C LYS A 999 -13.61 19.63 -24.68
N GLY A 1000 -13.03 20.80 -24.98
CA GLY A 1000 -13.42 21.64 -26.10
C GLY A 1000 -13.26 21.00 -27.48
N LEU A 1001 -12.12 20.33 -27.75
CA LEU A 1001 -11.93 19.54 -28.97
C LEU A 1001 -13.00 18.47 -29.15
N LEU A 1002 -13.33 17.76 -28.07
CA LEU A 1002 -14.33 16.69 -28.06
C LEU A 1002 -15.76 17.21 -28.22
N GLN A 1003 -16.10 18.34 -27.59
CA GLN A 1003 -17.36 19.07 -27.81
C GLN A 1003 -17.48 19.55 -29.27
N TYR A 1004 -16.39 20.07 -29.86
CA TYR A 1004 -16.38 20.48 -31.26
C TYR A 1004 -16.63 19.29 -32.20
N LEU A 1005 -15.88 18.19 -32.04
CA LEU A 1005 -16.09 16.95 -32.82
C LEU A 1005 -17.53 16.42 -32.71
N ALA A 1006 -18.14 16.48 -31.52
CA ALA A 1006 -19.54 16.12 -31.34
C ALA A 1006 -20.49 17.07 -32.10
N SER A 1007 -20.25 18.39 -32.01
CA SER A 1007 -21.09 19.40 -32.66
C SER A 1007 -21.09 19.31 -34.19
N ILE A 1008 -19.95 18.97 -34.80
CA ILE A 1008 -19.84 18.71 -36.25
C ILE A 1008 -20.20 17.27 -36.64
N LYS A 1009 -20.72 16.46 -35.71
CA LYS A 1009 -21.14 15.05 -35.90
C LYS A 1009 -20.01 14.10 -36.35
N ARG A 1010 -18.77 14.38 -35.92
CA ARG A 1010 -17.56 13.58 -36.18
C ARG A 1010 -17.02 12.95 -34.88
N LEU A 1011 -17.91 12.39 -34.05
CA LEU A 1011 -17.57 11.75 -32.78
C LEU A 1011 -16.45 10.69 -32.93
N PRO A 1012 -15.48 10.62 -32.01
CA PRO A 1012 -14.51 9.53 -31.96
C PRO A 1012 -15.18 8.16 -31.79
N LEU A 1013 -14.66 7.14 -32.50
CA LEU A 1013 -15.08 5.75 -32.31
C LEU A 1013 -14.61 5.19 -30.96
N VAL A 1014 -13.45 5.67 -30.49
CA VAL A 1014 -12.83 5.33 -29.20
C VAL A 1014 -12.25 6.60 -28.58
N TYR A 1015 -12.46 6.75 -27.26
CA TYR A 1015 -11.66 7.62 -26.40
C TYR A 1015 -10.87 6.75 -25.43
N CYS A 1016 -9.57 6.99 -25.26
CA CYS A 1016 -8.77 6.29 -24.26
C CYS A 1016 -7.75 7.21 -23.58
N ASP A 1017 -7.75 7.18 -22.25
CA ASP A 1017 -6.85 7.95 -21.39
C ASP A 1017 -5.89 6.99 -20.68
N TYR A 1018 -4.57 7.19 -20.78
CA TYR A 1018 -3.54 6.26 -20.25
C TYR A 1018 -3.00 6.70 -18.87
N HIS A 1019 -3.02 5.76 -17.90
CA HIS A 1019 -2.80 5.94 -16.46
C HIS A 1019 -1.87 4.86 -15.87
N GLY A 1020 -1.42 5.07 -14.62
CA GLY A 1020 -0.47 4.19 -13.92
C GLY A 1020 -0.96 3.68 -12.55
N HIS A 1021 -1.27 2.39 -12.45
CA HIS A 1021 -1.85 1.80 -11.25
C HIS A 1021 -0.81 1.30 -10.24
N SER A 1022 -0.66 2.05 -9.14
CA SER A 1022 0.33 1.77 -8.08
C SER A 1022 0.03 0.59 -7.13
N ARG A 1023 -1.15 -0.04 -7.20
CA ARG A 1023 -1.54 -1.18 -6.31
C ARG A 1023 -1.83 -2.51 -7.03
N LYS A 1024 -1.96 -2.55 -8.36
CA LYS A 1024 -2.30 -3.80 -9.10
C LYS A 1024 -1.23 -4.15 -10.13
N LYS A 1025 -1.21 -5.43 -10.51
CA LYS A 1025 -0.36 -6.01 -11.55
C LYS A 1025 -1.06 -5.98 -12.90
N ASN A 1026 -0.32 -6.27 -13.98
CA ASN A 1026 -0.81 -6.27 -15.37
C ASN A 1026 -1.24 -4.88 -15.90
N VAL A 1027 -1.75 -4.87 -17.12
CA VAL A 1027 -2.46 -3.72 -17.75
C VAL A 1027 -3.94 -4.08 -17.87
N PHE A 1028 -4.85 -3.13 -17.67
CA PHE A 1028 -6.29 -3.36 -17.79
C PHE A 1028 -7.03 -2.08 -18.21
N MET A 1029 -8.34 -2.16 -18.40
CA MET A 1029 -9.17 -1.02 -18.76
C MET A 1029 -10.38 -0.88 -17.85
N TYR A 1030 -10.64 0.34 -17.43
CA TYR A 1030 -11.93 0.74 -16.88
C TYR A 1030 -12.77 1.42 -17.98
N GLY A 1031 -14.04 1.03 -18.14
CA GLY A 1031 -14.98 1.60 -19.12
C GLY A 1031 -16.32 2.03 -18.48
N CYS A 1032 -17.36 2.29 -19.27
CA CYS A 1032 -18.67 2.69 -18.75
C CYS A 1032 -19.81 1.81 -19.31
N SER A 1033 -20.69 1.33 -18.41
CA SER A 1033 -21.96 0.66 -18.72
C SER A 1033 -23.03 1.04 -17.67
N ILE A 1034 -24.24 1.36 -18.15
CA ILE A 1034 -25.42 1.54 -17.30
C ILE A 1034 -25.81 0.21 -16.68
N LYS A 1035 -25.75 -0.90 -17.44
CA LYS A 1035 -26.17 -2.23 -16.99
C LYS A 1035 -25.29 -2.78 -15.87
N GLU A 1036 -23.96 -2.72 -16.01
CA GLU A 1036 -23.06 -3.15 -14.92
C GLU A 1036 -23.25 -2.31 -13.66
N THR A 1037 -23.41 -0.99 -13.82
CA THR A 1037 -23.62 -0.07 -12.68
C THR A 1037 -24.93 -0.38 -11.94
N MET A 1038 -26.05 -0.59 -12.66
CA MET A 1038 -27.33 -0.95 -12.04
C MET A 1038 -27.32 -2.34 -11.38
N TRP A 1039 -26.59 -3.31 -11.96
CA TRP A 1039 -26.46 -4.64 -11.35
C TRP A 1039 -25.67 -4.60 -10.03
N HIS A 1040 -24.66 -3.73 -9.93
CA HIS A 1040 -23.87 -3.56 -8.72
C HIS A 1040 -24.64 -2.89 -7.57
N THR A 1041 -25.71 -2.13 -7.85
CA THR A 1041 -26.45 -1.34 -6.85
C THR A 1041 -27.73 -2.01 -6.34
N ASN A 1042 -27.95 -3.30 -6.65
CA ASN A 1042 -29.10 -4.12 -6.24
C ASN A 1042 -30.50 -3.58 -6.66
N VAL A 1043 -30.56 -2.55 -7.49
CA VAL A 1043 -31.83 -2.08 -8.09
C VAL A 1043 -32.32 -3.15 -9.07
N SER A 1044 -33.61 -3.51 -9.03
CA SER A 1044 -34.17 -4.61 -9.83
C SER A 1044 -34.06 -4.36 -11.34
N ALA A 1045 -32.98 -4.87 -11.95
CA ALA A 1045 -32.70 -4.73 -13.39
C ALA A 1045 -33.79 -5.34 -14.31
N SER A 1046 -34.67 -6.18 -13.76
CA SER A 1046 -35.84 -6.76 -14.41
C SER A 1046 -36.96 -5.77 -14.77
N SER A 1047 -36.80 -4.46 -14.50
CA SER A 1047 -37.80 -3.42 -14.84
C SER A 1047 -37.30 -2.35 -15.82
N CYS A 1048 -36.29 -2.65 -16.66
CA CYS A 1048 -35.75 -1.67 -17.60
C CYS A 1048 -35.42 -2.27 -18.98
N ASP A 1049 -36.20 -1.90 -20.00
CA ASP A 1049 -35.98 -2.20 -21.42
C ASP A 1049 -34.81 -1.40 -22.04
N LEU A 1050 -33.68 -1.32 -21.34
CA LEU A 1050 -32.49 -0.62 -21.80
C LEU A 1050 -31.72 -1.49 -22.80
N VAL A 1051 -31.77 -1.11 -24.07
CA VAL A 1051 -30.86 -1.60 -25.10
C VAL A 1051 -29.55 -0.80 -25.02
N GLU A 1052 -28.48 -1.45 -24.58
CA GLU A 1052 -27.12 -0.89 -24.51
C GLU A 1052 -26.22 -1.70 -25.44
N ASP A 1053 -25.39 -1.03 -26.26
CA ASP A 1053 -24.42 -1.70 -27.15
C ASP A 1053 -23.35 -2.42 -26.32
N PRO A 1054 -23.21 -3.76 -26.40
CA PRO A 1054 -22.13 -4.49 -25.71
C PRO A 1054 -20.72 -4.14 -26.23
N GLY A 1055 -20.63 -3.36 -27.31
CA GLY A 1055 -19.40 -2.87 -27.93
C GLY A 1055 -18.42 -2.14 -27.00
N TYR A 1056 -18.83 -1.71 -25.80
CA TYR A 1056 -17.90 -1.22 -24.78
C TYR A 1056 -16.93 -2.31 -24.28
N ARG A 1057 -17.27 -3.60 -24.33
CA ARG A 1057 -16.31 -4.68 -23.98
C ARG A 1057 -15.43 -5.14 -25.14
N ALA A 1058 -15.69 -4.69 -26.38
CA ALA A 1058 -15.04 -5.23 -27.58
C ALA A 1058 -13.51 -5.02 -27.59
N LEU A 1059 -13.03 -3.79 -27.36
CA LEU A 1059 -11.60 -3.50 -27.36
C LEU A 1059 -10.86 -4.23 -26.21
N PRO A 1060 -11.34 -4.20 -24.94
CA PRO A 1060 -10.77 -5.02 -23.87
C PRO A 1060 -10.70 -6.53 -24.18
N LYS A 1061 -11.76 -7.13 -24.76
CA LYS A 1061 -11.73 -8.55 -25.20
C LYS A 1061 -10.63 -8.78 -26.24
N ILE A 1062 -10.54 -7.94 -27.28
CA ILE A 1062 -9.50 -8.04 -28.31
C ILE A 1062 -8.09 -7.92 -27.69
N LEU A 1063 -7.88 -7.00 -26.75
CA LEU A 1063 -6.59 -6.82 -26.10
C LEU A 1063 -6.20 -8.02 -25.24
N SER A 1064 -7.14 -8.64 -24.52
CA SER A 1064 -6.86 -9.88 -23.77
C SER A 1064 -6.42 -11.06 -24.64
N GLN A 1065 -6.70 -11.01 -25.95
CA GLN A 1065 -6.28 -12.02 -26.95
C GLN A 1065 -4.99 -11.64 -27.71
N THR A 1066 -4.47 -10.42 -27.54
CA THR A 1066 -3.39 -9.86 -28.40
C THR A 1066 -2.26 -9.13 -27.67
N ALA A 1067 -2.56 -8.53 -26.53
CA ALA A 1067 -1.66 -7.75 -25.70
C ALA A 1067 -1.21 -8.58 -24.49
N PRO A 1068 0.03 -9.10 -24.44
CA PRO A 1068 0.41 -10.13 -23.47
C PRO A 1068 0.47 -9.67 -22.01
N ALA A 1069 0.50 -8.35 -21.76
CA ALA A 1069 0.42 -7.75 -20.44
C ALA A 1069 -1.04 -7.45 -19.99
N PHE A 1070 -2.04 -7.66 -20.85
CA PHE A 1070 -3.42 -7.21 -20.61
C PHE A 1070 -4.27 -8.26 -19.86
N CYS A 1071 -4.98 -7.84 -18.82
CA CYS A 1071 -5.82 -8.70 -17.98
C CYS A 1071 -7.29 -8.29 -18.03
N MET A 1072 -8.12 -9.06 -18.75
CA MET A 1072 -9.57 -8.82 -18.82
C MET A 1072 -10.25 -8.94 -17.44
N GLY A 1073 -9.77 -9.83 -16.57
CA GLY A 1073 -10.31 -10.02 -15.22
C GLY A 1073 -10.05 -8.86 -14.25
N SER A 1074 -9.21 -7.89 -14.62
CA SER A 1074 -9.01 -6.65 -13.87
C SER A 1074 -9.79 -5.45 -14.44
N CYS A 1075 -10.52 -5.64 -15.55
CA CYS A 1075 -11.37 -4.61 -16.13
C CYS A 1075 -12.68 -4.43 -15.34
N SER A 1076 -13.22 -3.21 -15.34
CA SER A 1076 -14.54 -2.89 -14.74
C SER A 1076 -15.23 -1.81 -15.56
N PHE A 1077 -16.53 -1.95 -15.81
CA PHE A 1077 -17.32 -0.96 -16.56
C PHE A 1077 -18.35 -0.23 -15.69
N VAL A 1078 -18.25 -0.39 -14.36
CA VAL A 1078 -19.06 0.33 -13.37
C VAL A 1078 -18.70 1.82 -13.34
N VAL A 1079 -19.72 2.66 -13.12
CA VAL A 1079 -19.61 4.12 -12.96
C VAL A 1079 -19.97 4.50 -11.53
N GLU A 1080 -18.95 4.66 -10.68
CA GLU A 1080 -19.10 5.09 -9.28
C GLU A 1080 -19.19 6.62 -9.17
N LYS A 1081 -19.91 7.09 -8.15
CA LYS A 1081 -20.05 8.51 -7.79
C LYS A 1081 -18.71 9.22 -7.61
N SER A 1082 -17.71 8.56 -7.01
CA SER A 1082 -16.36 9.12 -6.80
C SER A 1082 -15.55 9.36 -8.08
N LYS A 1083 -16.04 8.86 -9.23
CA LYS A 1083 -15.38 8.93 -10.54
C LYS A 1083 -16.20 9.73 -11.58
N GLU A 1084 -17.33 10.32 -11.20
CA GLU A 1084 -18.26 10.90 -12.20
C GLU A 1084 -17.67 12.07 -13.01
N SER A 1085 -16.66 12.75 -12.44
CA SER A 1085 -15.94 13.87 -13.04
C SER A 1085 -14.59 13.49 -13.65
N THR A 1086 -14.34 12.18 -13.84
CA THR A 1086 -13.19 11.67 -14.61
C THR A 1086 -13.40 11.81 -16.11
N ALA A 1087 -12.29 11.88 -16.87
CA ALA A 1087 -12.29 11.97 -18.32
C ALA A 1087 -13.19 10.91 -18.98
N ARG A 1088 -12.98 9.64 -18.60
CA ARG A 1088 -13.74 8.48 -19.08
C ARG A 1088 -15.26 8.68 -18.98
N VAL A 1089 -15.74 9.07 -17.79
CA VAL A 1089 -17.19 9.18 -17.51
C VAL A 1089 -17.78 10.41 -18.20
N VAL A 1090 -17.08 11.54 -18.20
CA VAL A 1090 -17.53 12.76 -18.89
C VAL A 1090 -17.58 12.57 -20.41
N VAL A 1091 -16.55 11.99 -21.02
CA VAL A 1091 -16.49 11.77 -22.47
C VAL A 1091 -17.52 10.72 -22.94
N TRP A 1092 -17.89 9.79 -22.06
CA TRP A 1092 -19.02 8.88 -22.29
C TRP A 1092 -20.39 9.57 -22.13
N ARG A 1093 -20.62 10.27 -21.01
CA ARG A 1093 -21.94 10.81 -20.59
C ARG A 1093 -22.31 12.13 -21.24
N GLU A 1094 -21.35 13.00 -21.54
CA GLU A 1094 -21.58 14.39 -21.99
C GLU A 1094 -21.16 14.61 -23.44
N ILE A 1095 -20.25 13.79 -23.98
CA ILE A 1095 -19.84 13.81 -25.40
C ILE A 1095 -20.48 12.64 -26.19
N GLY A 1096 -20.86 11.54 -25.53
CA GLY A 1096 -21.54 10.41 -26.16
C GLY A 1096 -20.60 9.35 -26.78
N VAL A 1097 -19.30 9.36 -26.45
CA VAL A 1097 -18.36 8.36 -26.96
C VAL A 1097 -18.57 7.03 -26.22
N GLN A 1098 -19.22 6.07 -26.88
CA GLN A 1098 -19.58 4.76 -26.29
C GLN A 1098 -18.36 3.99 -25.77
N ARG A 1099 -17.26 3.96 -26.53
CA ARG A 1099 -16.01 3.25 -26.20
C ARG A 1099 -15.03 4.22 -25.55
N SER A 1100 -15.41 4.71 -24.37
CA SER A 1100 -14.62 5.60 -23.54
C SER A 1100 -13.93 4.80 -22.43
N TYR A 1101 -12.60 4.87 -22.35
CA TYR A 1101 -11.79 4.05 -21.44
C TYR A 1101 -10.73 4.85 -20.68
N THR A 1102 -10.44 4.39 -19.47
CA THR A 1102 -9.14 4.60 -18.81
C THR A 1102 -8.34 3.32 -18.96
N MET A 1103 -7.13 3.36 -19.54
CA MET A 1103 -6.19 2.25 -19.51
C MET A 1103 -5.26 2.42 -18.32
N GLU A 1104 -5.25 1.43 -17.43
CA GLU A 1104 -4.42 1.38 -16.24
C GLU A 1104 -3.24 0.44 -16.48
N SER A 1105 -2.01 0.95 -16.34
CA SER A 1105 -0.77 0.17 -16.50
C SER A 1105 -0.06 -0.02 -15.16
N THR A 1106 0.40 -1.24 -14.84
CA THR A 1106 1.13 -1.50 -13.59
C THR A 1106 2.48 -0.76 -13.53
N LEU A 1107 2.86 -0.34 -12.33
CA LEU A 1107 4.21 0.18 -12.02
C LEU A 1107 5.19 -0.93 -11.55
N CYS A 1108 4.69 -2.16 -11.34
CA CYS A 1108 5.45 -3.29 -10.80
C CYS A 1108 5.77 -4.34 -11.87
N GLY A 1109 4.76 -5.05 -12.39
CA GLY A 1109 4.96 -6.28 -13.15
C GLY A 1109 3.66 -7.08 -13.36
N CYS A 1110 3.75 -8.20 -14.06
CA CYS A 1110 2.60 -9.06 -14.38
C CYS A 1110 2.54 -10.33 -13.52
N ASP A 1111 1.34 -10.89 -13.34
CA ASP A 1111 1.10 -12.18 -12.69
C ASP A 1111 0.47 -13.24 -13.62
N GLN A 1112 0.22 -12.87 -14.88
CA GLN A 1112 -0.25 -13.71 -15.97
C GLN A 1112 0.53 -13.45 -17.28
N GLY A 1113 0.34 -14.32 -18.28
CA GLY A 1113 0.98 -14.22 -19.60
C GLY A 1113 2.50 -14.47 -19.59
N LYS A 1114 3.19 -14.16 -20.70
CA LYS A 1114 4.66 -14.30 -20.86
C LYS A 1114 5.49 -13.39 -19.93
N TYR A 1115 4.84 -12.52 -19.16
CA TYR A 1115 5.46 -11.58 -18.23
C TYR A 1115 5.17 -11.91 -16.75
N LYS A 1116 4.50 -13.04 -16.48
CA LYS A 1116 4.26 -13.52 -15.12
C LYS A 1116 5.55 -13.63 -14.31
N GLY A 1117 5.61 -12.94 -13.18
CA GLY A 1117 6.75 -12.99 -12.27
C GLY A 1117 7.93 -12.11 -12.70
N LEU A 1118 7.80 -11.31 -13.76
CA LEU A 1118 8.79 -10.33 -14.19
C LEU A 1118 8.35 -8.91 -13.79
N GLN A 1119 9.32 -8.07 -13.47
CA GLN A 1119 9.09 -6.63 -13.34
C GLN A 1119 8.87 -6.01 -14.72
N ILE A 1120 8.00 -5.02 -14.80
CA ILE A 1120 7.67 -4.35 -16.07
C ILE A 1120 8.85 -3.43 -16.47
N GLY A 1121 9.30 -3.56 -17.72
CA GLY A 1121 10.27 -2.67 -18.37
C GLY A 1121 9.59 -1.72 -19.35
N THR A 1122 10.35 -0.79 -19.93
CA THR A 1122 9.80 0.11 -20.96
C THR A 1122 9.44 -0.62 -22.24
N ARG A 1123 10.17 -1.71 -22.61
CA ARG A 1123 9.88 -2.54 -23.79
C ARG A 1123 8.48 -3.15 -23.73
N GLU A 1124 8.05 -3.63 -22.56
CA GLU A 1124 6.73 -4.22 -22.35
C GLU A 1124 5.61 -3.18 -22.36
N LEU A 1125 5.90 -1.96 -21.89
CA LEU A 1125 4.97 -0.82 -21.97
C LEU A 1125 4.83 -0.31 -23.41
N GLU A 1126 5.93 -0.22 -24.15
CA GLU A 1126 5.93 0.11 -25.59
C GLU A 1126 5.25 -0.98 -26.43
N GLU A 1127 5.47 -2.27 -26.12
CA GLU A 1127 4.70 -3.38 -26.72
C GLU A 1127 3.20 -3.17 -26.45
N MET A 1128 2.78 -2.85 -25.23
CA MET A 1128 1.37 -2.58 -24.92
C MET A 1128 0.80 -1.45 -25.77
N GLY A 1129 1.55 -0.37 -25.98
CA GLY A 1129 1.17 0.75 -26.85
C GLY A 1129 0.97 0.34 -28.31
N ALA A 1130 1.87 -0.49 -28.84
CA ALA A 1130 1.75 -1.05 -30.19
C ALA A 1130 0.60 -2.07 -30.31
N LYS A 1131 0.39 -2.93 -29.29
CA LYS A 1131 -0.71 -3.91 -29.28
C LYS A 1131 -2.07 -3.23 -29.12
N PHE A 1132 -2.16 -2.07 -28.48
CA PHE A 1132 -3.37 -1.24 -28.49
C PHE A 1132 -3.76 -0.83 -29.93
N CYS A 1133 -2.80 -0.36 -30.72
CA CYS A 1133 -3.00 -0.05 -32.14
C CYS A 1133 -3.41 -1.29 -32.97
N VAL A 1134 -2.79 -2.46 -32.74
CA VAL A 1134 -3.22 -3.74 -33.35
C VAL A 1134 -4.67 -4.09 -32.95
N GLY A 1135 -5.05 -3.83 -31.70
CA GLY A 1135 -6.41 -4.03 -31.19
C GLY A 1135 -7.44 -3.16 -31.91
N LEU A 1136 -7.12 -1.89 -32.17
CA LEU A 1136 -7.97 -1.00 -32.98
C LEU A 1136 -8.10 -1.46 -34.43
N LEU A 1137 -7.05 -2.01 -35.04
CA LEU A 1137 -7.13 -2.55 -36.40
C LEU A 1137 -8.07 -3.77 -36.47
N ARG A 1138 -8.07 -4.62 -35.45
CA ARG A 1138 -9.02 -5.74 -35.32
C ARG A 1138 -10.45 -5.26 -35.05
N LEU A 1139 -10.62 -4.21 -34.24
CA LEU A 1139 -11.92 -3.60 -33.97
C LEU A 1139 -12.59 -3.09 -35.26
N LYS A 1140 -11.83 -2.55 -36.21
CA LYS A 1140 -12.34 -2.16 -37.54
C LYS A 1140 -13.03 -3.31 -38.28
N ARG A 1141 -12.40 -4.48 -38.32
CA ARG A 1141 -12.90 -5.66 -39.06
C ARG A 1141 -14.26 -6.11 -38.51
N LEU A 1142 -14.35 -6.25 -37.19
CA LEU A 1142 -15.58 -6.61 -36.48
C LEU A 1142 -16.70 -5.56 -36.58
N ALA A 1143 -16.39 -4.33 -36.97
CA ALA A 1143 -17.36 -3.25 -37.20
C ALA A 1143 -17.73 -3.05 -38.69
N SER A 1144 -17.22 -3.89 -39.60
CA SER A 1144 -17.47 -3.80 -41.05
C SER A 1144 -18.82 -4.44 -41.43
N PRO A 1145 -19.79 -3.72 -42.03
CA PRO A 1145 -21.07 -4.31 -42.44
C PRO A 1145 -20.98 -5.44 -43.47
N LEU A 1146 -19.83 -5.58 -44.16
CA LEU A 1146 -19.59 -6.58 -45.22
C LEU A 1146 -19.08 -7.92 -44.70
N GLU A 1147 -18.61 -8.02 -43.44
CA GLU A 1147 -18.06 -9.26 -42.86
C GLU A 1147 -19.03 -9.95 -41.87
N TYR A 1148 -20.34 -9.69 -41.99
CA TYR A 1148 -21.42 -10.27 -41.16
C TYR A 1148 -21.70 -11.78 -41.40
N ASN A 1149 -20.67 -12.55 -41.77
CA ASN A 1149 -20.73 -13.98 -42.10
C ASN A 1149 -19.90 -14.88 -41.16
N LEU A 1150 -19.59 -14.41 -39.94
CA LEU A 1150 -19.20 -15.28 -38.83
C LEU A 1150 -20.46 -15.67 -38.02
N PRO A 1151 -20.66 -16.95 -37.66
CA PRO A 1151 -21.91 -17.39 -37.05
C PRO A 1151 -22.08 -16.85 -35.61
N SER A 1152 -23.28 -16.34 -35.30
CA SER A 1152 -23.64 -15.73 -34.01
C SER A 1152 -23.43 -16.64 -32.79
N SER A 1153 -23.38 -17.96 -33.00
CA SER A 1153 -23.18 -18.97 -31.95
C SER A 1153 -21.91 -18.77 -31.12
N LEU A 1154 -20.89 -18.07 -31.62
CA LEU A 1154 -19.68 -17.73 -30.85
C LEU A 1154 -19.89 -16.57 -29.85
N LEU A 1155 -20.91 -15.73 -30.04
CA LEU A 1155 -21.25 -14.65 -29.10
C LEU A 1155 -22.29 -15.10 -28.07
N ASP A 1156 -23.25 -15.93 -28.47
CA ASP A 1156 -24.34 -16.36 -27.60
C ASP A 1156 -23.87 -17.38 -26.53
N ILE A 1157 -22.99 -18.32 -26.89
CA ILE A 1157 -22.50 -19.37 -25.97
C ILE A 1157 -21.63 -18.82 -24.82
N GLU A 1158 -20.90 -17.72 -25.02
CA GLU A 1158 -20.17 -17.07 -23.92
C GLU A 1158 -21.10 -16.35 -22.92
N ASN A 1159 -22.26 -15.84 -23.36
CA ASN A 1159 -23.16 -15.09 -22.48
C ASN A 1159 -23.76 -16.00 -21.38
N GLU A 1160 -24.15 -17.24 -21.71
CA GLU A 1160 -24.63 -18.22 -20.71
C GLU A 1160 -23.51 -18.65 -19.75
N LEU A 1161 -22.26 -18.77 -20.22
CA LEU A 1161 -21.11 -19.09 -19.37
C LEU A 1161 -20.76 -17.96 -18.39
N ILE A 1162 -20.99 -16.69 -18.76
CA ILE A 1162 -20.75 -15.53 -17.91
C ILE A 1162 -21.77 -15.46 -16.75
N GLU A 1163 -23.06 -15.73 -16.98
CA GLU A 1163 -24.04 -15.84 -15.87
C GLU A 1163 -23.65 -16.93 -14.85
N SER A 1164 -23.02 -18.01 -15.30
CA SER A 1164 -22.56 -19.09 -14.40
C SER A 1164 -21.32 -18.74 -13.57
N SER A 1165 -20.48 -17.80 -14.05
CA SER A 1165 -19.16 -17.48 -13.48
C SER A 1165 -19.12 -16.14 -12.72
N CYS A 1166 -20.11 -15.26 -12.89
CA CYS A 1166 -20.32 -14.05 -12.09
C CYS A 1166 -20.72 -14.30 -10.60
N LYS A 1167 -20.26 -15.41 -10.00
CA LYS A 1167 -20.33 -15.66 -8.55
C LYS A 1167 -19.05 -15.25 -7.79
N VAL A 1168 -18.01 -14.80 -8.48
CA VAL A 1168 -16.88 -14.09 -7.86
C VAL A 1168 -17.27 -12.64 -7.64
N THR A 1169 -17.89 -12.37 -6.49
CA THR A 1169 -18.20 -10.99 -6.05
C THR A 1169 -16.90 -10.20 -5.88
N SER A 1170 -16.62 -9.28 -6.81
CA SER A 1170 -15.46 -8.38 -6.77
C SER A 1170 -15.95 -6.96 -6.45
N PRO A 1171 -15.79 -6.46 -5.22
CA PRO A 1171 -16.48 -5.25 -4.77
C PRO A 1171 -15.62 -3.97 -4.87
N THR A 1172 -16.05 -3.05 -5.74
CA THR A 1172 -15.75 -1.59 -5.71
C THR A 1172 -14.32 -1.10 -5.97
N THR A 1173 -14.24 0.14 -6.45
CA THR A 1173 -13.03 0.90 -6.87
C THR A 1173 -12.72 2.06 -5.91
N TYR A 1174 -13.26 2.01 -4.69
CA TYR A 1174 -12.66 2.69 -3.54
C TYR A 1174 -11.38 1.96 -3.11
N VAL A 1175 -10.50 2.68 -2.43
CA VAL A 1175 -9.37 2.07 -1.71
C VAL A 1175 -9.93 1.43 -0.44
N LEU A 1176 -10.49 0.24 -0.60
CA LEU A 1176 -10.68 -0.74 0.47
C LEU A 1176 -9.50 -1.73 0.44
N ASP A 1177 -9.17 -2.31 1.58
CA ASP A 1177 -7.99 -3.18 1.71
C ASP A 1177 -8.29 -4.68 1.46
N GLU A 1178 -9.56 -5.04 1.18
CA GLU A 1178 -9.98 -6.41 0.82
C GLU A 1178 -9.62 -6.82 -0.62
N ASP A 1179 -9.32 -5.86 -1.50
CA ASP A 1179 -9.03 -6.10 -2.94
C ASP A 1179 -7.54 -6.45 -3.19
N GLU A 1180 -6.81 -6.81 -2.13
CA GLU A 1180 -5.41 -7.25 -2.16
C GLU A 1180 -5.30 -8.76 -1.87
N PRO A 1181 -4.40 -9.50 -2.55
CA PRO A 1181 -4.19 -10.91 -2.26
C PRO A 1181 -3.62 -11.06 -0.83
N ARG A 1182 -4.42 -11.68 0.06
CA ARG A 1182 -4.07 -11.88 1.48
C ARG A 1182 -2.67 -12.52 1.60
N PHE A 1183 -1.76 -11.80 2.24
CA PHE A 1183 -0.34 -12.15 2.28
C PHE A 1183 -0.08 -13.34 3.23
N LEU A 1184 0.99 -14.10 2.96
CA LEU A 1184 1.38 -15.28 3.75
C LEU A 1184 1.89 -14.96 5.16
N GLU A 1185 2.09 -13.67 5.48
CA GLU A 1185 2.26 -13.17 6.84
C GLU A 1185 1.07 -12.24 7.14
N GLU A 1186 0.20 -12.58 8.11
CA GLU A 1186 -0.86 -11.69 8.64
C GLU A 1186 -0.21 -10.51 9.39
N VAL A 1187 0.25 -9.51 8.63
CA VAL A 1187 1.19 -8.48 9.10
C VAL A 1187 0.77 -7.07 8.64
N ASP A 1188 -0.52 -6.75 8.75
CA ASP A 1188 -0.85 -5.40 9.19
C ASP A 1188 -0.66 -5.30 10.71
N TYR A 1189 0.54 -4.92 11.13
CA TYR A 1189 0.80 -4.55 12.53
C TYR A 1189 0.33 -3.10 12.84
N SER A 1190 -0.83 -2.68 12.34
CA SER A 1190 -1.43 -1.38 12.70
C SER A 1190 -1.74 -1.36 14.20
N ALA A 1191 -1.57 -0.20 14.84
CA ALA A 1191 -1.89 -0.07 16.27
C ALA A 1191 -3.41 -0.17 16.51
N GLU A 1192 -4.21 0.16 15.48
CA GLU A 1192 -5.67 0.09 15.46
C GLU A 1192 -6.24 -1.31 15.13
N SER A 1193 -5.40 -2.33 14.85
CA SER A 1193 -5.88 -3.70 14.57
C SER A 1193 -6.70 -4.27 15.75
N ASN A 1194 -8.02 -4.16 15.58
CA ASN A 1194 -9.03 -4.79 16.40
C ASN A 1194 -9.30 -6.19 15.85
N ASP A 1195 -8.25 -7.01 15.91
CA ASP A 1195 -8.30 -8.45 15.70
C ASP A 1195 -9.19 -9.12 16.77
N ASP A 1196 -10.51 -8.95 16.66
CA ASP A 1196 -11.44 -9.97 17.13
C ASP A 1196 -11.39 -11.14 16.13
N GLN A 1197 -10.23 -11.83 16.14
CA GLN A 1197 -10.02 -13.10 15.45
C GLN A 1197 -11.17 -14.03 15.84
N ASP A 1198 -12.00 -14.37 14.86
CA ASP A 1198 -13.03 -15.38 15.03
C ASP A 1198 -12.32 -16.70 15.40
N ILE A 1199 -12.77 -17.34 16.47
CA ILE A 1199 -12.06 -18.47 17.07
C ILE A 1199 -12.42 -19.77 16.31
N GLU A 1200 -11.97 -19.82 15.06
CA GLU A 1200 -11.73 -21.04 14.29
C GLU A 1200 -10.44 -21.67 14.83
N LEU A 1201 -10.59 -22.63 15.75
CA LEU A 1201 -9.46 -23.40 16.25
C LEU A 1201 -8.91 -24.31 15.15
N ALA A 1202 -7.58 -24.39 15.04
CA ALA A 1202 -6.90 -25.33 14.17
C ALA A 1202 -7.08 -26.77 14.66
N ASP A 1203 -8.20 -27.39 14.30
CA ASP A 1203 -8.54 -28.82 14.54
C ASP A 1203 -8.39 -29.68 13.26
N ASN A 1204 -7.91 -29.11 12.15
CA ASN A 1204 -7.60 -29.85 10.90
C ASN A 1204 -6.11 -30.22 10.82
N ALA A 1205 -5.68 -31.16 11.67
CA ALA A 1205 -4.33 -31.71 11.65
C ALA A 1205 -4.33 -33.22 11.99
N GLY A 1206 -4.91 -34.02 11.10
CA GLY A 1206 -4.93 -35.48 11.21
C GLY A 1206 -6.17 -36.13 10.61
N ASP A 1207 -6.11 -36.42 9.31
CA ASP A 1207 -6.71 -37.60 8.67
C ASP A 1207 -6.30 -37.62 7.17
N TYR A 1208 -5.06 -38.05 6.91
CA TYR A 1208 -4.67 -38.52 5.58
C TYR A 1208 -5.08 -39.99 5.48
N GLU A 1209 -6.22 -40.27 4.83
CA GLU A 1209 -6.57 -41.65 4.47
C GLU A 1209 -5.53 -42.19 3.47
N ALA A 1210 -4.79 -43.22 3.88
CA ALA A 1210 -3.91 -43.94 2.97
C ALA A 1210 -4.77 -44.77 2.00
N THR A 1211 -4.78 -44.36 0.72
CA THR A 1211 -5.42 -45.13 -0.35
C THR A 1211 -4.67 -46.43 -0.55
N ASN A 1212 -5.25 -47.55 -0.10
CA ASN A 1212 -4.77 -48.88 -0.47
C ASN A 1212 -4.88 -49.03 -2.00
N GLN A 1213 -3.76 -49.27 -2.66
CA GLN A 1213 -3.71 -49.79 -4.00
C GLN A 1213 -3.07 -51.18 -3.92
N GLU A 1214 -3.77 -52.18 -4.43
CA GLU A 1214 -3.28 -53.56 -4.44
C GLU A 1214 -2.21 -53.69 -5.53
N ASP A 1215 -0.98 -53.97 -5.14
CA ASP A 1215 -0.01 -54.69 -5.96
C ASP A 1215 0.68 -55.70 -5.05
N GLY A 1216 0.70 -56.96 -5.46
CA GLY A 1216 1.38 -58.02 -4.72
C GLY A 1216 2.46 -58.65 -5.59
N LEU A 1217 3.53 -59.14 -4.97
CA LEU A 1217 4.19 -60.38 -5.37
C LEU A 1217 5.05 -60.95 -4.22
N SER A 1218 5.49 -62.18 -4.42
CA SER A 1218 5.80 -63.27 -3.48
C SER A 1218 7.02 -63.14 -2.54
N ASP A 1219 7.18 -64.22 -1.75
CA ASP A 1219 8.44 -64.84 -1.28
C ASP A 1219 9.14 -64.41 0.03
N SER A 1220 8.74 -65.15 1.08
CA SER A 1220 9.60 -66.08 1.87
C SER A 1220 10.76 -65.60 2.76
N GLU A 1221 10.74 -66.10 4.00
CA GLU A 1221 11.90 -66.43 4.87
C GLU A 1221 12.82 -65.27 5.37
N SER A 1222 13.53 -65.36 6.51
CA SER A 1222 13.40 -66.22 7.69
C SER A 1222 14.14 -65.65 8.94
N THR A 1223 13.76 -66.11 10.14
CA THR A 1223 14.62 -66.41 11.32
C THR A 1223 15.66 -65.39 11.88
N ARG A 1224 15.38 -64.92 13.13
CA ARG A 1224 16.30 -64.54 14.24
C ARG A 1224 17.27 -63.33 14.14
N THR A 1225 17.04 -62.40 15.08
CA THR A 1225 17.97 -61.97 16.15
C THR A 1225 19.44 -61.62 15.82
N LEU A 1226 19.78 -60.32 15.77
CA LEU A 1226 20.77 -59.67 16.66
C LEU A 1226 20.93 -58.15 16.38
N LEU A 1227 21.29 -57.39 17.44
CA LEU A 1227 21.86 -56.03 17.43
C LEU A 1227 21.10 -54.88 16.73
N SER A 1228 20.13 -54.30 17.45
CA SER A 1228 20.22 -52.89 17.88
C SER A 1228 19.42 -52.66 19.17
#